data_AF-A0A0D1LIM0-F1
#
_entry.id   AF-A0A0D1LIM0-F1
#
_cell.length_a   1.000
_cell.length_b   1.000
_cell.length_c   1.000
_cell.angle_alpha   90.00
_cell.angle_beta   90.00
_cell.angle_gamma   90.00
#
_symmetry.space_group_name_H-M   'P 1'
#
loop_
_entity.id
_entity.type
_entity.pdbx_description
1 polymer ?
#
loop_
_entity_poly.entity_id
_entity_poly.type
_entity_poly.pdbx_seq_one_letter_code
_entity_poly.pdbx_strand_id
1 'polypeptide(L)'
;MTTPSGPGGFDNLPARFGISPNPLAGDTPAALIGRTREFIEAKLKAQYVGGGTSVWALGQGTPLQVASNVLNAVFKAILGALDPHNLPTPEQVWQTITDVFLAPLNWLHNIPIGAISASTPNMLADFINADSLVGDTTWVYDAAVKPAGAAGSARTVLDGTVHELISERILLDVGRKVDASVKIKYSGVTSPSSSPIRLSWIGWNGDDEVAGGDFAIHQPAGAALDWTTLSGSITRLESDPWDRVSIVLKTTAGATAGTVWFAAARGTKPDKLPKNLVDGLESALAAAGQTIRDAICNALGFGGTGHTDADVIHALTNIPQAAVDGLNGLASNVTNFFDGVYKALTGNDGSGSYVDPVNQLQYLADTVSGHSQAISELQAANNGEGNGGLSFTDNFSTPSTGGPPAGWTARSTNGNTTYVDTHEGKAQWYNSGNNNPALMWQRTDPTTAKTLTQYQKIVATATTPTAGTNAQNRVYGRMSPDGTHYVVGYITNSTVYLAYAAGGAETVFDSGPMPNKVSFANGRQLVLECGTNEGPNEYALSMGEVNLVQHLDSAHAATDATNFATRGLSEQPLGWAVGWKPGFNNFSQWQRPASLSSVSVSDNIPVDIQGHGFRVYRETTSASSAFAVSTTRLAQFYDTIDYISPGSAWGTTGYTIPKSGMWSFTWRNLKAGTTNFTAMTLGLTINGFSKTIGGSWRDTTTVQDTVQFYCKKGDVVDVYVSILVGTANMIGDSAGISSYFSGALMSG
;
A
#
# COMPACT_ATOMS: atom_id res chain seq x y z
N MET A 1 26.18 -69.39 -34.49
CA MET A 1 26.59 -68.26 -33.63
C MET A 1 25.52 -67.19 -33.72
N THR A 2 24.94 -66.87 -32.56
CA THR A 2 24.15 -65.66 -32.19
C THR A 2 22.97 -65.23 -33.06
N THR A 3 21.77 -65.51 -32.52
CA THR A 3 20.47 -64.88 -32.78
C THR A 3 20.42 -63.42 -32.29
N PRO A 4 19.39 -62.65 -32.69
CA PRO A 4 18.32 -62.39 -31.71
C PRO A 4 16.89 -62.53 -32.25
N SER A 5 16.07 -63.02 -31.34
CA SER A 5 14.64 -63.29 -31.36
C SER A 5 13.78 -62.04 -31.12
N GLY A 6 12.67 -61.94 -31.84
CA GLY A 6 11.40 -61.47 -31.28
C GLY A 6 10.33 -62.56 -31.50
N PRO A 7 9.09 -62.42 -30.99
CA PRO A 7 8.63 -61.75 -29.78
C PRO A 7 7.93 -62.76 -28.83
N GLY A 8 8.32 -62.83 -27.56
CA GLY A 8 7.44 -63.38 -26.50
C GLY A 8 6.50 -62.26 -26.05
N GLY A 9 5.18 -62.40 -26.04
CA GLY A 9 4.43 -63.51 -25.45
C GLY A 9 3.83 -63.03 -24.12
N PHE A 10 2.95 -62.02 -24.17
CA PHE A 10 2.08 -61.63 -23.06
C PHE A 10 0.76 -62.41 -23.15
N ASP A 11 0.84 -63.73 -22.99
CA ASP A 11 -0.31 -64.58 -22.75
C ASP A 11 -0.06 -65.34 -21.45
N ASN A 12 -0.53 -64.77 -20.33
CA ASN A 12 -1.07 -65.51 -19.19
C ASN A 12 -1.61 -64.52 -18.13
N LEU A 13 -2.81 -64.00 -18.40
CA LEU A 13 -3.75 -63.58 -17.37
C LEU A 13 -5.13 -64.17 -17.73
N PRO A 14 -5.91 -64.65 -16.75
CA PRO A 14 -6.96 -65.63 -16.99
C PRO A 14 -8.15 -65.06 -17.77
N ALA A 15 -8.59 -65.83 -18.77
CA ALA A 15 -9.76 -65.64 -19.61
C ALA A 15 -11.08 -65.67 -18.81
N ARG A 16 -11.41 -64.59 -18.09
CA ARG A 16 -12.74 -64.44 -17.44
C ARG A 16 -13.66 -63.40 -18.06
N PHE A 17 -13.20 -62.63 -19.04
CA PHE A 17 -14.05 -61.67 -19.76
C PHE A 17 -13.68 -61.69 -21.25
N GLY A 18 -14.37 -62.52 -22.04
CA GLY A 18 -14.07 -62.77 -23.46
C GLY A 18 -14.38 -61.60 -24.40
N ILE A 19 -13.79 -60.42 -24.16
CA ILE A 19 -14.00 -59.21 -24.97
C ILE A 19 -12.64 -58.76 -25.51
N SER A 20 -12.44 -58.94 -26.81
CA SER A 20 -11.23 -58.49 -27.54
C SER A 20 -11.51 -57.17 -28.26
N PRO A 21 -10.57 -56.20 -28.24
CA PRO A 21 -10.74 -54.90 -28.90
C PRO A 21 -10.45 -54.90 -30.40
N ASN A 22 -10.09 -56.05 -31.00
CA ASN A 22 -9.80 -56.11 -32.43
C ASN A 22 -11.08 -56.14 -33.27
N PRO A 23 -11.14 -55.40 -34.41
CA PRO A 23 -12.30 -55.38 -35.28
C PRO A 23 -12.55 -56.76 -35.90
N LEU A 24 -13.78 -57.27 -35.79
CA LEU A 24 -14.19 -58.48 -36.50
C LEU A 24 -14.66 -58.10 -37.92
N ALA A 25 -14.47 -59.00 -38.87
CA ALA A 25 -14.91 -58.80 -40.25
C ALA A 25 -16.44 -58.57 -40.29
N GLY A 26 -16.86 -57.36 -40.69
CA GLY A 26 -18.27 -56.96 -40.78
C GLY A 26 -18.76 -56.00 -39.68
N ASP A 27 -17.91 -55.59 -38.74
CA ASP A 27 -18.32 -54.63 -37.70
C ASP A 27 -18.54 -53.23 -38.29
N THR A 28 -19.72 -52.64 -38.05
CA THR A 28 -20.00 -51.23 -38.36
C THR A 28 -19.32 -50.32 -37.33
N PRO A 29 -19.02 -49.04 -37.66
CA PRO A 29 -18.35 -48.12 -36.73
C PRO A 29 -19.05 -47.99 -35.37
N ALA A 30 -20.38 -48.08 -35.35
CA ALA A 30 -21.16 -48.06 -34.11
C ALA A 30 -20.96 -49.32 -33.25
N ALA A 31 -20.82 -50.49 -33.88
CA ALA A 31 -20.56 -51.75 -33.18
C ALA A 31 -19.15 -51.78 -32.57
N LEU A 32 -18.17 -51.18 -33.25
CA LEU A 32 -16.80 -51.05 -32.73
C LEU A 32 -16.77 -50.12 -31.51
N ILE A 33 -17.42 -48.95 -31.60
CA ILE A 33 -17.50 -47.99 -30.48
C ILE A 33 -18.23 -48.61 -29.27
N GLY A 34 -19.29 -49.38 -29.50
CA GLY A 34 -20.01 -50.09 -28.44
C GLY A 34 -19.11 -51.07 -27.68
N ARG A 35 -18.35 -51.91 -28.40
CA ARG A 35 -17.45 -52.89 -27.77
C ARG A 35 -16.23 -52.24 -27.10
N THR A 36 -15.69 -51.17 -27.66
CA THR A 36 -14.62 -50.40 -27.00
C THR A 36 -15.09 -49.79 -25.69
N ARG A 37 -16.34 -49.29 -25.64
CA ARG A 37 -16.95 -48.79 -24.42
C ARG A 37 -17.15 -49.88 -23.37
N GLU A 38 -17.68 -51.04 -23.76
CA GLU A 38 -17.86 -52.16 -22.83
C GLU A 38 -16.52 -52.70 -22.30
N PHE A 39 -15.47 -52.72 -23.13
CA PHE A 39 -14.13 -53.10 -22.69
C PHE A 39 -13.54 -52.10 -21.68
N ILE A 40 -13.72 -50.80 -21.91
CA ILE A 40 -13.27 -49.74 -20.99
C ILE A 40 -14.05 -49.81 -19.67
N GLU A 41 -15.36 -50.00 -19.72
CA GLU A 41 -16.20 -50.13 -18.52
C GLU A 41 -15.88 -51.41 -17.72
N ALA A 42 -15.57 -52.52 -18.40
CA ALA A 42 -15.12 -53.75 -17.75
C ALA A 42 -13.74 -53.61 -17.10
N LYS A 43 -12.80 -52.89 -17.74
CA LYS A 43 -11.49 -52.56 -17.18
C LYS A 43 -11.60 -51.66 -15.95
N LEU A 44 -12.46 -50.65 -16.00
CA LEU A 44 -12.74 -49.75 -14.87
C LEU A 44 -13.39 -50.49 -13.69
N LYS A 45 -14.32 -51.42 -13.95
CA LYS A 45 -14.94 -52.25 -12.91
C LYS A 45 -13.97 -53.26 -12.31
N ALA A 46 -13.07 -53.86 -13.10
CA ALA A 46 -12.06 -54.78 -12.59
C ALA A 46 -10.99 -54.08 -11.74
N GLN A 47 -10.64 -52.82 -12.05
CA GLN A 47 -9.75 -52.00 -11.22
C GLN A 47 -10.39 -51.62 -9.86
N TYR A 48 -11.72 -51.70 -9.73
CA TYR A 48 -12.46 -51.28 -8.54
C TYR A 48 -12.81 -52.41 -7.55
N VAL A 49 -12.62 -53.69 -7.91
CA VAL A 49 -13.13 -54.83 -7.10
C VAL A 49 -12.02 -55.81 -6.65
N GLY A 50 -10.77 -55.62 -7.06
CA GLY A 50 -9.64 -56.47 -6.65
C GLY A 50 -9.03 -56.09 -5.30
N GLY A 51 -9.74 -56.32 -4.18
CA GLY A 51 -9.14 -56.21 -2.84
C GLY A 51 -10.12 -55.99 -1.68
N GLY A 52 -11.02 -56.93 -1.41
CA GLY A 52 -11.60 -57.07 -0.06
C GLY A 52 -10.54 -57.68 0.88
N THR A 53 -10.45 -57.36 2.17
CA THR A 53 -11.56 -57.26 3.13
C THR A 53 -11.19 -56.40 4.35
N SER A 54 -12.24 -55.79 4.91
CA SER A 54 -12.42 -55.23 6.26
C SER A 54 -12.13 -53.73 6.50
N VAL A 55 -13.16 -53.09 7.05
CA VAL A 55 -13.26 -51.74 7.63
C VAL A 55 -13.57 -50.60 6.63
N TRP A 56 -14.74 -50.66 5.99
CA TRP A 56 -15.46 -49.45 5.60
C TRP A 56 -16.89 -49.51 6.10
N ALA A 57 -17.13 -48.82 7.21
CA ALA A 57 -18.42 -48.23 7.52
C ALA A 57 -18.20 -46.78 7.98
N LEU A 58 -17.51 -45.98 7.15
CA LEU A 58 -17.55 -44.52 7.25
C LEU A 58 -17.57 -43.92 5.84
N GLY A 59 -18.79 -43.59 5.39
CA GLY A 59 -19.08 -42.39 4.60
C GLY A 59 -18.56 -42.33 3.17
N GLN A 60 -19.46 -42.58 2.22
CA GLN A 60 -19.33 -42.14 0.83
C GLN A 60 -19.24 -40.62 0.78
N GLY A 61 -18.07 -40.10 0.41
CA GLY A 61 -17.82 -38.67 0.23
C GLY A 61 -16.78 -38.46 -0.85
N THR A 62 -16.82 -37.29 -1.49
CA THR A 62 -15.85 -36.88 -2.51
C THR A 62 -14.40 -37.02 -2.00
N PRO A 63 -13.38 -37.10 -2.87
CA PRO A 63 -11.97 -37.16 -2.43
C PRO A 63 -11.59 -36.06 -1.42
N LEU A 64 -12.28 -34.91 -1.47
CA LEU A 64 -12.18 -33.80 -0.51
C LEU A 64 -12.71 -34.16 0.89
N GLN A 65 -13.78 -34.95 0.99
CA GLN A 65 -14.33 -35.43 2.27
C GLN A 65 -13.50 -36.55 2.85
N VAL A 66 -12.92 -37.43 2.03
CA VAL A 66 -11.99 -38.46 2.52
C VAL A 66 -10.69 -37.80 2.99
N ALA A 67 -10.15 -36.84 2.24
CA ALA A 67 -9.00 -36.04 2.65
C ALA A 67 -9.30 -35.20 3.89
N SER A 68 -10.45 -34.53 3.97
CA SER A 68 -10.89 -33.79 5.17
C SER A 68 -11.08 -34.73 6.37
N ASN A 69 -11.59 -35.95 6.18
CA ASN A 69 -11.76 -36.90 7.28
C ASN A 69 -10.42 -37.47 7.76
N VAL A 70 -9.46 -37.72 6.86
CA VAL A 70 -8.11 -38.17 7.21
C VAL A 70 -7.31 -37.04 7.86
N LEU A 71 -7.38 -35.83 7.31
CA LEU A 71 -6.73 -34.64 7.86
C LEU A 71 -7.35 -34.24 9.21
N ASN A 72 -8.68 -34.30 9.35
CA ASN A 72 -9.38 -34.07 10.62
C ASN A 72 -9.10 -35.19 11.64
N ALA A 73 -8.85 -36.43 11.21
CA ALA A 73 -8.45 -37.52 12.11
C ALA A 73 -7.01 -37.33 12.62
N VAL A 74 -6.09 -36.91 11.75
CA VAL A 74 -4.69 -36.60 12.11
C VAL A 74 -4.63 -35.33 12.97
N PHE A 75 -5.36 -34.26 12.63
CA PHE A 75 -5.40 -33.03 13.44
C PHE A 75 -6.18 -33.16 14.75
N LYS A 76 -7.27 -33.96 14.81
CA LYS A 76 -7.91 -34.30 16.09
C LYS A 76 -6.99 -35.12 17.00
N ALA A 77 -6.17 -36.00 16.44
CA ALA A 77 -5.28 -36.87 17.21
C ALA A 77 -4.07 -36.13 17.81
N ILE A 78 -3.56 -35.09 17.13
CA ILE A 78 -2.37 -34.34 17.61
C ILE A 78 -2.77 -33.15 18.49
N LEU A 79 -3.86 -32.44 18.17
CA LEU A 79 -4.09 -31.09 18.70
C LEU A 79 -5.47 -30.86 19.31
N GLY A 80 -6.35 -31.87 19.32
CA GLY A 80 -7.69 -31.77 19.90
C GLY A 80 -8.56 -30.72 19.19
N ALA A 81 -9.42 -31.17 18.28
CA ALA A 81 -10.44 -30.36 17.60
C ALA A 81 -9.90 -29.07 16.96
N LEU A 82 -8.94 -29.22 16.05
CA LEU A 82 -8.48 -28.15 15.18
C LEU A 82 -9.29 -28.11 13.87
N ASP A 83 -10.12 -27.08 13.68
CA ASP A 83 -10.92 -26.85 12.47
C ASP A 83 -10.12 -26.03 11.44
N PRO A 84 -9.83 -26.54 10.23
CA PRO A 84 -9.06 -25.81 9.22
C PRO A 84 -9.75 -24.57 8.65
N HIS A 85 -11.04 -24.35 8.92
CA HIS A 85 -11.75 -23.13 8.55
C HIS A 85 -11.72 -22.05 9.64
N ASN A 86 -11.21 -22.38 10.82
CA ASN A 86 -11.02 -21.46 11.90
C ASN A 86 -9.73 -21.85 12.61
N LEU A 87 -8.61 -21.38 12.05
CA LEU A 87 -7.32 -21.54 12.70
C LEU A 87 -7.50 -21.08 14.16
N PRO A 88 -7.04 -21.89 15.12
CA PRO A 88 -7.26 -21.64 16.52
C PRO A 88 -6.57 -20.31 16.73
N THR A 89 -7.36 -19.34 17.13
CA THR A 89 -6.84 -18.04 17.53
C THR A 89 -5.68 -18.27 18.52
N PRO A 90 -4.71 -17.37 18.61
CA PRO A 90 -3.69 -17.44 19.64
C PRO A 90 -4.31 -17.76 21.01
N GLU A 91 -5.50 -17.24 21.31
CA GLU A 91 -6.34 -17.64 22.45
C GLU A 91 -6.75 -19.11 22.49
N GLN A 92 -7.22 -19.73 21.41
CA GLN A 92 -7.58 -21.16 21.37
C GLN A 92 -6.36 -22.09 21.46
N VAL A 93 -5.24 -21.73 20.81
CA VAL A 93 -3.97 -22.46 20.96
C VAL A 93 -3.48 -22.34 22.39
N TRP A 94 -3.54 -21.12 22.94
CA TRP A 94 -3.24 -20.86 24.33
C TRP A 94 -4.18 -21.63 25.25
N GLN A 95 -5.47 -21.76 24.91
CA GLN A 95 -6.42 -22.53 25.69
C GLN A 95 -6.11 -24.03 25.65
N THR A 96 -5.71 -24.59 24.50
CA THR A 96 -5.27 -25.99 24.41
C THR A 96 -3.96 -26.23 25.17
N ILE A 97 -2.98 -25.32 25.06
CA ILE A 97 -1.77 -25.36 25.89
C ILE A 97 -2.15 -25.24 27.38
N THR A 98 -3.12 -24.38 27.68
CA THR A 98 -3.60 -24.17 29.03
C THR A 98 -4.36 -25.39 29.53
N ASP A 99 -5.12 -26.11 28.72
CA ASP A 99 -5.96 -27.22 29.16
C ASP A 99 -5.22 -28.57 29.15
N VAL A 100 -4.26 -28.75 28.24
CA VAL A 100 -3.48 -30.00 28.08
C VAL A 100 -2.16 -29.95 28.85
N PHE A 101 -1.52 -28.78 28.96
CA PHE A 101 -0.21 -28.62 29.59
C PHE A 101 -0.31 -27.89 30.94
N LEU A 102 -1.01 -26.75 31.01
CA LEU A 102 -1.05 -25.94 32.24
C LEU A 102 -2.17 -26.33 33.21
N ALA A 103 -3.27 -26.93 32.77
CA ALA A 103 -4.43 -27.26 33.59
C ALA A 103 -4.15 -28.48 34.46
N PRO A 104 -3.46 -29.52 33.95
CA PRO A 104 -2.90 -30.56 34.80
C PRO A 104 -1.82 -30.03 35.74
N LEU A 105 -1.28 -28.84 35.49
CA LEU A 105 -0.33 -28.12 36.35
C LEU A 105 -1.00 -26.99 37.15
N ASN A 106 -2.31 -26.78 37.06
CA ASN A 106 -2.98 -25.63 37.69
C ASN A 106 -3.01 -25.75 39.22
N TRP A 107 -2.68 -26.94 39.74
CA TRP A 107 -2.39 -27.13 41.15
C TRP A 107 -1.10 -26.42 41.59
N LEU A 108 -0.15 -26.09 40.70
CA LEU A 108 1.02 -25.26 41.01
C LEU A 108 0.61 -23.84 41.41
N HIS A 109 -0.44 -23.27 40.80
CA HIS A 109 -0.96 -21.96 41.20
C HIS A 109 -1.61 -21.96 42.58
N ASN A 110 -2.05 -23.14 43.05
CA ASN A 110 -2.62 -23.35 44.38
C ASN A 110 -1.59 -23.88 45.38
N ILE A 111 -0.29 -23.73 45.11
CA ILE A 111 0.73 -23.93 46.13
C ILE A 111 0.94 -22.58 46.83
N PRO A 112 0.44 -22.38 48.06
CA PRO A 112 0.76 -21.16 48.79
C PRO A 112 2.27 -21.10 48.95
N ILE A 113 2.91 -19.93 48.78
CA ILE A 113 4.37 -19.78 48.92
C ILE A 113 4.88 -20.32 50.29
N GLY A 114 4.02 -20.28 51.32
CA GLY A 114 4.27 -20.84 52.65
C GLY A 114 4.22 -22.38 52.75
N ALA A 115 3.81 -23.09 51.69
CA ALA A 115 3.88 -24.54 51.56
C ALA A 115 5.20 -25.01 50.89
N ILE A 116 5.93 -24.09 50.24
CA ILE A 116 7.24 -24.34 49.61
C ILE A 116 8.39 -23.98 50.57
N SER A 117 8.18 -23.00 51.45
CA SER A 117 9.13 -22.68 52.52
C SER A 117 8.39 -22.35 53.81
N ALA A 118 9.01 -22.64 54.96
CA ALA A 118 8.53 -22.24 56.28
C ALA A 118 8.70 -20.72 56.52
N SER A 119 8.39 -19.89 55.52
CA SER A 119 8.40 -18.44 55.63
C SER A 119 7.24 -18.00 56.52
N THR A 120 7.55 -17.30 57.60
CA THR A 120 6.57 -16.68 58.49
C THR A 120 5.73 -15.67 57.70
N PRO A 121 4.44 -15.95 57.41
CA PRO A 121 3.59 -14.95 56.80
C PRO A 121 3.47 -13.80 57.82
N ASN A 122 3.87 -12.61 57.37
CA ASN A 122 4.07 -11.37 58.12
C ASN A 122 3.27 -11.20 59.42
N MET A 123 3.94 -10.65 60.45
CA MET A 123 3.38 -10.48 61.78
C MET A 123 3.81 -9.19 62.53
N LEU A 124 4.48 -8.21 61.91
CA LEU A 124 5.30 -7.16 62.57
C LEU A 124 6.74 -7.62 62.83
N ALA A 125 7.42 -8.06 61.75
CA ALA A 125 8.88 -8.18 61.60
C ALA A 125 9.71 -8.50 62.86
N ASP A 126 9.34 -9.47 63.70
CA ASP A 126 10.01 -9.84 64.95
C ASP A 126 10.33 -8.67 65.92
N PHE A 127 9.60 -7.55 65.76
CA PHE A 127 9.98 -6.22 66.27
C PHE A 127 11.45 -5.91 66.00
N ILE A 128 11.86 -5.88 64.73
CA ILE A 128 13.25 -5.66 64.33
C ILE A 128 13.71 -4.23 64.65
N ASN A 129 12.79 -3.26 64.56
CA ASN A 129 13.04 -1.85 64.82
C ASN A 129 11.74 -1.10 65.15
N ALA A 130 11.84 0.21 65.43
CA ALA A 130 10.69 1.06 65.73
C ALA A 130 9.69 1.15 64.56
N ASP A 131 10.15 0.94 63.33
CA ASP A 131 9.29 0.96 62.13
C ASP A 131 8.26 -0.16 62.13
N SER A 132 8.52 -1.24 62.89
CA SER A 132 7.59 -2.36 63.07
C SER A 132 6.30 -1.96 63.82
N LEU A 133 6.22 -0.75 64.39
CA LEU A 133 5.03 -0.21 65.08
C LEU A 133 4.60 1.15 64.50
N VAL A 134 5.07 1.52 63.30
CA VAL A 134 4.72 2.81 62.68
C VAL A 134 3.21 2.90 62.46
N GLY A 135 2.61 3.99 62.96
CA GLY A 135 1.17 4.23 62.91
C GLY A 135 0.43 3.82 64.18
N ASP A 136 1.08 3.08 65.10
CA ASP A 136 0.51 2.74 66.40
C ASP A 136 0.98 3.74 67.47
N THR A 137 0.04 4.38 68.17
CA THR A 137 0.32 5.38 69.22
C THR A 137 0.34 4.79 70.63
N THR A 138 -0.06 3.53 70.76
CA THR A 138 -0.33 2.85 72.03
C THR A 138 0.76 1.84 72.37
N TRP A 139 1.42 1.30 71.35
CA TRP A 139 2.56 0.39 71.47
C TRP A 139 3.88 1.12 71.17
N VAL A 140 4.88 0.89 72.01
CA VAL A 140 6.20 1.51 71.88
C VAL A 140 7.26 0.44 71.70
N TYR A 141 8.13 0.63 70.72
CA TYR A 141 9.26 -0.28 70.48
C TYR A 141 10.34 -0.10 71.56
N ASP A 142 10.79 -1.21 72.16
CA ASP A 142 11.82 -1.25 73.19
C ASP A 142 12.95 -2.19 72.76
N ALA A 143 14.06 -1.59 72.32
CA ALA A 143 15.25 -2.33 71.85
C ALA A 143 16.09 -2.91 73.01
N ALA A 144 15.86 -2.45 74.25
CA ALA A 144 16.65 -2.82 75.43
C ALA A 144 16.04 -4.01 76.16
N VAL A 145 14.71 -4.08 76.24
CA VAL A 145 14.00 -5.19 76.92
C VAL A 145 13.60 -6.23 75.87
N LYS A 146 14.40 -7.30 75.74
CA LYS A 146 14.14 -8.37 74.75
C LYS A 146 14.61 -9.74 75.22
N PRO A 147 14.01 -10.84 74.75
CA PRO A 147 14.53 -12.18 74.97
C PRO A 147 15.79 -12.40 74.12
N ALA A 148 16.62 -13.37 74.52
CA ALA A 148 17.80 -13.76 73.73
C ALA A 148 17.40 -14.15 72.29
N GLY A 149 18.11 -13.60 71.31
CA GLY A 149 17.89 -13.84 69.88
C GLY A 149 16.83 -12.95 69.21
N ALA A 150 16.09 -12.14 69.97
CA ALA A 150 15.17 -11.15 69.39
C ALA A 150 15.86 -9.79 69.18
N ALA A 151 15.36 -9.01 68.22
CA ALA A 151 15.89 -7.69 67.88
C ALA A 151 15.40 -6.61 68.86
N GLY A 152 14.13 -6.66 69.26
CA GLY A 152 13.53 -5.85 70.34
C GLY A 152 12.18 -6.40 70.77
N SER A 153 11.34 -5.56 71.37
CA SER A 153 9.98 -5.91 71.80
C SER A 153 9.00 -4.75 71.62
N ALA A 154 7.71 -5.06 71.53
CA ALA A 154 6.63 -4.10 71.63
C ALA A 154 6.14 -4.00 73.07
N ARG A 155 6.11 -2.79 73.60
CA ARG A 155 5.76 -2.48 74.99
C ARG A 155 4.49 -1.65 75.05
N THR A 156 3.62 -1.96 76.01
CA THR A 156 2.52 -1.07 76.39
C THR A 156 2.28 -1.06 77.90
N VAL A 157 1.61 -0.01 78.37
CA VAL A 157 1.23 0.17 79.78
C VAL A 157 -0.13 -0.49 80.00
N LEU A 158 -0.25 -1.25 81.08
CA LEU A 158 -1.52 -1.82 81.50
C LEU A 158 -2.24 -0.77 82.35
N ASP A 159 -3.22 -0.09 81.76
CA ASP A 159 -3.94 1.05 82.35
C ASP A 159 -5.43 0.77 82.60
N GLY A 160 -5.85 -0.49 82.47
CA GLY A 160 -7.24 -0.90 82.62
C GLY A 160 -8.09 -0.68 81.37
N THR A 161 -7.46 -0.43 80.21
CA THR A 161 -8.13 -0.42 78.90
C THR A 161 -7.66 -1.57 78.00
N VAL A 162 -8.34 -1.77 76.87
CA VAL A 162 -7.98 -2.82 75.90
C VAL A 162 -6.99 -2.24 74.90
N HIS A 163 -5.82 -2.86 74.78
CA HIS A 163 -4.84 -2.51 73.75
C HIS A 163 -4.62 -3.70 72.83
N GLU A 164 -4.71 -3.47 71.52
CA GLU A 164 -4.55 -4.49 70.51
C GLU A 164 -3.46 -4.07 69.53
N LEU A 165 -2.65 -5.04 69.15
CA LEU A 165 -1.69 -4.89 68.08
C LEU A 165 -1.94 -6.03 67.09
N ILE A 166 -2.41 -5.67 65.90
CA ILE A 166 -2.97 -6.59 64.92
C ILE A 166 -1.96 -6.80 63.79
N SER A 167 -1.75 -8.06 63.41
CA SER A 167 -0.93 -8.38 62.26
C SER A 167 -1.64 -8.13 60.93
N GLU A 168 -0.85 -8.14 59.86
CA GLU A 168 -1.41 -8.30 58.52
C GLU A 168 -2.30 -9.55 58.41
N ARG A 169 -3.23 -9.50 57.46
CA ARG A 169 -4.18 -10.58 57.19
C ARG A 169 -3.48 -11.72 56.47
N ILE A 170 -3.51 -12.90 57.08
CA ILE A 170 -2.92 -14.13 56.53
C ILE A 170 -4.03 -14.92 55.83
N LEU A 171 -3.97 -15.04 54.51
CA LEU A 171 -4.89 -15.89 53.75
C LEU A 171 -4.79 -17.36 54.18
N LEU A 172 -5.91 -18.03 54.42
CA LEU A 172 -5.94 -19.43 54.84
C LEU A 172 -6.99 -20.22 54.06
N ASP A 173 -6.56 -21.26 53.36
CA ASP A 173 -7.47 -22.17 52.65
C ASP A 173 -8.16 -23.13 53.61
N VAL A 174 -9.33 -23.66 53.20
CA VAL A 174 -10.08 -24.66 53.96
C VAL A 174 -9.19 -25.89 54.23
N GLY A 175 -9.21 -26.36 55.48
CA GLY A 175 -8.41 -27.48 55.96
C GLY A 175 -6.96 -27.14 56.30
N ARG A 176 -6.53 -25.88 56.10
CA ARG A 176 -5.17 -25.44 56.43
C ARG A 176 -5.07 -24.78 57.79
N LYS A 177 -3.90 -24.92 58.42
CA LYS A 177 -3.62 -24.43 59.77
C LYS A 177 -2.68 -23.22 59.78
N VAL A 178 -2.90 -22.32 60.73
CA VAL A 178 -1.95 -21.29 61.17
C VAL A 178 -1.57 -21.56 62.63
N ASP A 179 -0.27 -21.62 62.88
CA ASP A 179 0.33 -21.65 64.21
C ASP A 179 0.82 -20.24 64.57
N ALA A 180 0.49 -19.77 65.76
CA ALA A 180 0.93 -18.48 66.28
C ALA A 180 1.70 -18.69 67.59
N SER A 181 2.78 -17.93 67.79
CA SER A 181 3.49 -17.88 69.07
C SER A 181 4.08 -16.50 69.33
N VAL A 182 4.21 -16.13 70.61
CA VAL A 182 4.84 -14.88 71.04
C VAL A 182 5.45 -15.07 72.42
N LYS A 183 6.56 -14.40 72.70
CA LYS A 183 7.12 -14.31 74.05
C LYS A 183 6.56 -13.10 74.78
N ILE A 184 6.15 -13.29 76.03
CA ILE A 184 5.64 -12.23 76.90
C ILE A 184 6.55 -12.05 78.11
N LYS A 185 6.68 -10.81 78.56
CA LYS A 185 7.30 -10.41 79.83
C LYS A 185 6.46 -9.29 80.43
N TYR A 186 6.36 -9.24 81.75
CA TYR A 186 5.67 -8.12 82.40
C TYR A 186 6.26 -7.76 83.75
N SER A 187 6.01 -6.54 84.20
CA SER A 187 6.47 -6.01 85.48
C SER A 187 5.47 -5.02 86.07
N GLY A 188 5.38 -4.98 87.40
CA GLY A 188 4.44 -4.14 88.14
C GLY A 188 2.96 -4.45 87.89
N VAL A 189 2.63 -5.64 87.38
CA VAL A 189 1.26 -5.97 86.96
C VAL A 189 0.36 -6.20 88.16
N THR A 190 -0.74 -5.46 88.21
CA THR A 190 -1.84 -5.72 89.15
C THR A 190 -3.06 -6.16 88.36
N SER A 191 -3.45 -7.43 88.50
CA SER A 191 -4.51 -8.04 87.68
C SER A 191 -5.52 -8.79 88.56
N PRO A 192 -6.67 -8.19 88.92
CA PRO A 192 -7.56 -8.74 89.93
C PRO A 192 -8.36 -10.01 89.57
N SER A 193 -8.51 -10.45 88.30
CA SER A 193 -9.01 -11.82 87.96
C SER A 193 -9.29 -12.18 86.48
N SER A 194 -9.05 -11.34 85.46
CA SER A 194 -9.69 -11.56 84.12
C SER A 194 -8.77 -11.87 82.93
N SER A 195 -7.66 -12.56 83.16
CA SER A 195 -6.68 -13.05 82.17
C SER A 195 -6.30 -12.01 81.11
N PRO A 196 -5.55 -10.99 81.54
CA PRO A 196 -5.43 -9.74 80.83
C PRO A 196 -4.48 -9.76 79.63
N ILE A 197 -3.65 -10.78 79.44
CA ILE A 197 -2.66 -10.83 78.36
C ILE A 197 -3.02 -11.99 77.44
N ARG A 198 -3.23 -11.73 76.15
CA ARG A 198 -3.73 -12.73 75.19
C ARG A 198 -2.99 -12.68 73.87
N LEU A 199 -2.84 -13.87 73.30
CA LEU A 199 -2.52 -14.07 71.88
C LEU A 199 -3.82 -14.53 71.22
N SER A 200 -4.37 -13.68 70.36
CA SER A 200 -5.73 -13.82 69.81
C SER A 200 -5.68 -13.84 68.29
N TRP A 201 -6.83 -14.03 67.65
CA TRP A 201 -6.98 -13.93 66.21
C TRP A 201 -8.30 -13.31 65.81
N ILE A 202 -8.29 -12.70 64.63
CA ILE A 202 -9.45 -12.14 63.94
C ILE A 202 -9.57 -12.82 62.58
N GLY A 203 -10.76 -13.36 62.29
CA GLY A 203 -11.14 -13.92 61.01
C GLY A 203 -11.81 -12.86 60.14
N TRP A 204 -11.30 -12.69 58.93
CA TRP A 204 -11.78 -11.71 57.96
C TRP A 204 -12.42 -12.39 56.76
N ASN A 205 -13.46 -11.77 56.21
CA ASN A 205 -13.97 -12.04 54.88
C ASN A 205 -13.85 -10.75 54.06
N GLY A 206 -12.86 -10.71 53.16
CA GLY A 206 -12.47 -9.45 52.53
C GLY A 206 -11.94 -8.44 53.55
N ASP A 207 -12.68 -7.34 53.74
CA ASP A 207 -12.35 -6.28 54.70
C ASP A 207 -13.17 -6.35 56.00
N ASP A 208 -14.18 -7.20 56.05
CA ASP A 208 -15.08 -7.32 57.20
C ASP A 208 -14.55 -8.33 58.22
N GLU A 209 -14.52 -7.94 59.49
CA GLU A 209 -14.28 -8.85 60.60
C GLU A 209 -15.55 -9.69 60.83
N VAL A 210 -15.44 -11.01 60.68
CA VAL A 210 -16.59 -11.94 60.74
C VAL A 210 -16.44 -13.02 61.81
N ALA A 211 -15.25 -13.16 62.41
CA ALA A 211 -14.99 -14.09 63.50
C ALA A 211 -13.80 -13.62 64.35
N GLY A 212 -13.68 -14.15 65.56
CA GLY A 212 -12.52 -13.91 66.42
C GLY A 212 -12.45 -14.90 67.58
N GLY A 213 -11.24 -15.07 68.13
CA GLY A 213 -11.00 -15.97 69.25
C GLY A 213 -9.59 -15.86 69.80
N ASP A 214 -9.28 -16.68 70.81
CA ASP A 214 -7.98 -16.67 71.47
C ASP A 214 -7.16 -17.92 71.08
N PHE A 215 -5.90 -17.73 70.65
CA PHE A 215 -4.94 -18.84 70.53
C PHE A 215 -4.45 -19.30 71.89
N ALA A 216 -4.13 -18.33 72.76
CA ALA A 216 -3.64 -18.57 74.11
C ALA A 216 -3.94 -17.37 75.01
N ILE A 217 -4.28 -17.66 76.27
CA ILE A 217 -4.63 -16.67 77.27
C ILE A 217 -3.68 -16.81 78.46
N HIS A 218 -3.16 -15.71 78.98
CA HIS A 218 -2.27 -15.69 80.13
C HIS A 218 -2.84 -14.90 81.31
N GLN A 219 -2.90 -15.57 82.46
CA GLN A 219 -3.25 -14.97 83.75
C GLN A 219 -1.96 -14.69 84.55
N PRO A 220 -1.66 -13.43 84.89
CA PRO A 220 -0.54 -13.10 85.76
C PRO A 220 -0.68 -13.76 87.14
N ALA A 221 0.30 -14.57 87.54
CA ALA A 221 0.35 -15.23 88.85
C ALA A 221 1.03 -14.37 89.95
N GLY A 222 1.55 -13.20 89.59
CA GLY A 222 2.26 -12.26 90.46
C GLY A 222 2.60 -10.96 89.73
N ALA A 223 3.28 -10.02 90.41
CA ALA A 223 3.52 -8.68 89.87
C ALA A 223 4.54 -8.63 88.70
N ALA A 224 5.33 -9.67 88.50
CA ALA A 224 6.30 -9.73 87.40
C ALA A 224 6.43 -11.16 86.85
N LEU A 225 6.86 -11.26 85.60
CA LEU A 225 7.15 -12.51 84.91
C LEU A 225 8.29 -12.26 83.94
N ASP A 226 9.29 -13.13 83.95
CA ASP A 226 10.32 -13.13 82.92
C ASP A 226 9.88 -13.91 81.68
N TRP A 227 10.59 -13.74 80.56
CA TRP A 227 10.13 -14.20 79.24
C TRP A 227 9.58 -15.63 79.21
N THR A 228 8.29 -15.77 78.89
CA THR A 228 7.63 -17.05 78.61
C THR A 228 6.93 -17.03 77.26
N THR A 229 6.61 -18.18 76.69
CA THR A 229 5.98 -18.28 75.36
C THR A 229 4.49 -18.58 75.48
N LEU A 230 3.67 -17.82 74.77
CA LEU A 230 2.29 -18.15 74.44
C LEU A 230 2.23 -18.68 73.03
N SER A 231 1.47 -19.75 72.79
CA SER A 231 1.32 -20.33 71.45
C SER A 231 0.01 -21.08 71.30
N GLY A 232 -0.54 -21.09 70.10
CA GLY A 232 -1.72 -21.87 69.75
C GLY A 232 -1.86 -22.00 68.24
N SER A 233 -2.93 -22.65 67.78
CA SER A 233 -3.17 -22.88 66.36
C SER A 233 -4.64 -22.84 66.00
N ILE A 234 -4.94 -22.44 64.77
CA ILE A 234 -6.28 -22.51 64.20
C ILE A 234 -6.25 -23.14 62.81
N THR A 235 -7.21 -24.02 62.54
CA THR A 235 -7.45 -24.60 61.22
C THR A 235 -8.74 -24.01 60.67
N ARG A 236 -8.72 -23.55 59.42
CA ARG A 236 -9.95 -23.12 58.74
C ARG A 236 -10.81 -24.33 58.39
N LEU A 237 -12.07 -24.30 58.76
CA LEU A 237 -13.08 -25.28 58.37
C LEU A 237 -13.91 -24.76 57.20
N GLU A 238 -14.57 -25.65 56.47
CA GLU A 238 -15.39 -25.29 55.31
C GLU A 238 -16.60 -24.42 55.70
N SER A 239 -17.09 -24.59 56.94
CA SER A 239 -18.19 -23.81 57.51
C SER A 239 -17.77 -22.43 58.02
N ASP A 240 -16.47 -22.12 58.04
CA ASP A 240 -15.99 -20.86 58.58
C ASP A 240 -16.26 -19.70 57.59
N PRO A 241 -16.86 -18.58 58.06
CA PRO A 241 -17.24 -17.47 57.19
C PRO A 241 -16.06 -16.59 56.76
N TRP A 242 -14.86 -16.85 57.27
CA TRP A 242 -13.63 -16.10 57.01
C TRP A 242 -12.70 -16.87 56.08
N ASP A 243 -11.89 -16.14 55.31
CA ASP A 243 -10.85 -16.68 54.41
C ASP A 243 -9.44 -16.18 54.76
N ARG A 244 -9.33 -15.22 55.68
CA ARG A 244 -8.06 -14.67 56.19
C ARG A 244 -8.08 -14.58 57.71
N VAL A 245 -6.90 -14.68 58.31
CA VAL A 245 -6.72 -14.56 59.76
C VAL A 245 -5.62 -13.54 60.06
N SER A 246 -5.91 -12.57 60.93
CA SER A 246 -4.87 -11.78 61.59
C SER A 246 -4.64 -12.32 62.99
N ILE A 247 -3.39 -12.32 63.45
CA ILE A 247 -3.03 -12.64 64.83
C ILE A 247 -2.97 -11.31 65.60
N VAL A 248 -3.45 -11.31 66.84
CA VAL A 248 -3.59 -10.12 67.66
C VAL A 248 -2.87 -10.31 68.98
N LEU A 249 -1.97 -9.38 69.31
CA LEU A 249 -1.41 -9.26 70.64
C LEU A 249 -2.32 -8.32 71.43
N LYS A 250 -2.93 -8.84 72.50
CA LYS A 250 -4.00 -8.13 73.19
C LYS A 250 -3.73 -8.03 74.67
N THR A 251 -3.91 -6.84 75.21
CA THR A 251 -4.13 -6.61 76.64
C THR A 251 -5.58 -6.25 76.85
N THR A 252 -6.16 -6.69 77.97
CA THR A 252 -7.56 -6.36 78.30
C THR A 252 -7.62 -5.42 79.49
N ALA A 253 -8.78 -4.81 79.69
CA ALA A 253 -9.10 -3.96 80.84
C ALA A 253 -8.87 -4.63 82.22
N GLY A 254 -8.65 -5.94 82.24
CA GLY A 254 -8.35 -6.73 83.43
C GLY A 254 -7.03 -6.44 84.14
N ALA A 255 -6.08 -5.77 83.49
CA ALA A 255 -4.84 -5.33 84.14
C ALA A 255 -4.84 -3.80 84.23
N THR A 256 -4.94 -3.29 85.45
CA THR A 256 -5.16 -1.86 85.72
C THR A 256 -3.87 -1.11 86.06
N ALA A 257 -2.76 -1.82 86.23
CA ALA A 257 -1.44 -1.25 86.46
C ALA A 257 -0.36 -2.21 85.95
N GLY A 258 0.79 -1.66 85.56
CA GLY A 258 1.98 -2.41 85.15
C GLY A 258 2.37 -2.19 83.69
N THR A 259 3.32 -2.97 83.21
CA THR A 259 3.81 -2.88 81.82
C THR A 259 4.02 -4.29 81.29
N VAL A 260 3.63 -4.51 80.03
CA VAL A 260 3.85 -5.76 79.31
C VAL A 260 4.70 -5.52 78.08
N TRP A 261 5.53 -6.50 77.77
CA TRP A 261 6.32 -6.57 76.56
C TRP A 261 5.99 -7.86 75.82
N PHE A 262 5.82 -7.74 74.51
CA PHE A 262 5.71 -8.86 73.59
C PHE A 262 6.92 -8.87 72.66
N ALA A 263 7.53 -10.03 72.47
CA ALA A 263 8.71 -10.20 71.63
C ALA A 263 8.66 -11.54 70.91
N ALA A 264 9.52 -11.73 69.90
CA ALA A 264 9.64 -13.00 69.20
C ALA A 264 8.31 -13.50 68.59
N ALA A 265 7.47 -12.59 68.07
CA ALA A 265 6.14 -12.94 67.54
C ALA A 265 6.28 -13.67 66.20
N ARG A 266 5.67 -14.86 66.10
CA ARG A 266 5.78 -15.75 64.93
C ARG A 266 4.43 -16.33 64.56
N GLY A 267 4.04 -16.12 63.31
CA GLY A 267 2.98 -16.87 62.63
C GLY A 267 3.62 -17.84 61.64
N THR A 268 3.23 -19.11 61.64
CA THR A 268 3.71 -20.12 60.67
C THR A 268 2.55 -20.93 60.12
N LYS A 269 2.66 -21.33 58.85
CA LYS A 269 1.75 -22.30 58.22
C LYS A 269 2.46 -23.65 58.17
N PRO A 270 2.21 -24.56 59.13
CA PRO A 270 2.99 -25.80 59.24
C PRO A 270 2.68 -26.82 58.14
N ASP A 271 1.56 -26.67 57.42
CA ASP A 271 1.12 -27.66 56.45
C ASP A 271 2.02 -27.66 55.21
N LYS A 272 2.70 -28.77 54.99
CA LYS A 272 3.46 -29.05 53.76
C LYS A 272 2.50 -29.32 52.59
N LEU A 273 3.06 -29.38 51.38
CA LEU A 273 2.35 -29.83 50.19
C LEU A 273 1.60 -31.16 50.45
N PRO A 274 0.28 -31.23 50.21
CA PRO A 274 -0.50 -32.46 50.34
C PRO A 274 0.11 -33.63 49.57
N LYS A 275 0.16 -34.82 50.17
CA LYS A 275 0.83 -36.00 49.58
C LYS A 275 0.26 -36.42 48.23
N ASN A 276 -1.03 -36.17 48.00
CA ASN A 276 -1.71 -36.37 46.72
C ASN A 276 -1.22 -35.45 45.58
N LEU A 277 -0.37 -34.45 45.86
CA LEU A 277 0.28 -33.62 44.85
C LEU A 277 1.65 -34.17 44.41
N VAL A 278 2.18 -35.19 45.08
CA VAL A 278 3.49 -35.80 44.75
C VAL A 278 3.36 -37.29 44.47
N ASP A 279 2.43 -37.99 45.12
CA ASP A 279 2.09 -39.38 44.84
C ASP A 279 1.34 -39.48 43.50
N GLY A 280 1.92 -40.21 42.54
CA GLY A 280 1.42 -40.28 41.17
C GLY A 280 2.02 -39.27 40.19
N LEU A 281 2.92 -38.36 40.61
CA LEU A 281 3.58 -37.43 39.69
C LEU A 281 4.50 -38.13 38.69
N GLU A 282 5.28 -39.12 39.14
CA GLU A 282 6.11 -39.95 38.26
C GLU A 282 5.23 -40.75 37.29
N SER A 283 4.12 -41.32 37.78
CA SER A 283 3.14 -42.03 36.95
C SER A 283 2.42 -41.09 35.97
N ALA A 284 2.13 -39.85 36.37
CA ALA A 284 1.52 -38.84 35.51
C ALA A 284 2.50 -38.37 34.43
N LEU A 285 3.78 -38.20 34.76
CA LEU A 285 4.81 -37.82 33.81
C LEU A 285 5.11 -38.97 32.82
N ALA A 286 5.13 -40.21 33.31
CA ALA A 286 5.25 -41.40 32.47
C ALA A 286 4.02 -41.59 31.57
N ALA A 287 2.81 -41.36 32.08
CA ALA A 287 1.58 -41.42 31.30
C ALA A 287 1.50 -40.30 30.26
N ALA A 288 1.96 -39.09 30.60
CA ALA A 288 2.07 -37.98 29.65
C ALA A 288 3.08 -38.30 28.55
N GLY A 289 4.26 -38.82 28.91
CA GLY A 289 5.25 -39.29 27.95
C GLY A 289 4.72 -40.38 27.03
N GLN A 290 3.96 -41.34 27.58
CA GLN A 290 3.31 -42.39 26.81
C GLN A 290 2.24 -41.84 25.87
N THR A 291 1.44 -40.89 26.33
CA THR A 291 0.40 -40.22 25.54
C THR A 291 1.01 -39.46 24.36
N ILE A 292 2.15 -38.80 24.56
CA ILE A 292 2.86 -38.08 23.48
C ILE A 292 3.39 -39.05 22.42
N ARG A 293 4.02 -40.16 22.83
CA ARG A 293 4.50 -41.17 21.87
C ARG A 293 3.37 -41.80 21.09
N ASP A 294 2.27 -42.12 21.78
CA ASP A 294 1.09 -42.66 21.15
C ASP A 294 0.49 -41.65 20.17
N ALA A 295 0.42 -40.36 20.54
CA ALA A 295 -0.06 -39.30 19.66
C ALA A 295 0.82 -39.16 18.40
N ILE A 296 2.16 -39.19 18.54
CA ILE A 296 3.08 -39.09 17.39
C ILE A 296 2.97 -40.30 16.46
N CYS A 297 2.98 -41.52 17.00
CA CYS A 297 2.82 -42.73 16.18
C CYS A 297 1.45 -42.78 15.49
N ASN A 298 0.37 -42.48 16.22
CA ASN A 298 -0.98 -42.45 15.67
C ASN A 298 -1.14 -41.39 14.57
N ALA A 299 -0.56 -40.20 14.78
CA ALA A 299 -0.56 -39.12 13.80
C ALA A 299 0.13 -39.49 12.48
N LEU A 300 1.14 -40.35 12.55
CA LEU A 300 1.89 -40.84 11.41
C LEU A 300 1.27 -42.13 10.81
N GLY A 301 0.10 -42.54 11.29
CA GLY A 301 -0.68 -43.66 10.75
C GLY A 301 -0.44 -45.00 11.45
N PHE A 302 0.37 -45.04 12.50
CA PHE A 302 0.67 -46.23 13.29
C PHE A 302 -0.31 -46.29 14.48
N GLY A 303 -1.54 -46.73 14.19
CA GLY A 303 -2.65 -46.80 15.16
C GLY A 303 -2.33 -47.65 16.40
N GLY A 304 -2.76 -47.20 17.59
CA GLY A 304 -2.67 -47.94 18.85
C GLY A 304 -2.23 -47.09 20.05
N THR A 305 -2.01 -47.75 21.17
CA THR A 305 -1.46 -47.17 22.41
C THR A 305 -0.33 -48.05 22.93
N GLY A 306 0.59 -47.50 23.72
CA GLY A 306 1.75 -48.23 24.24
C GLY A 306 2.98 -48.19 23.33
N HIS A 307 3.04 -47.22 22.42
CA HIS A 307 4.14 -47.00 21.51
C HIS A 307 5.43 -46.64 22.26
N THR A 308 6.50 -47.34 21.90
CA THR A 308 7.84 -47.15 22.45
C THR A 308 8.58 -46.06 21.67
N ASP A 309 9.71 -45.58 22.22
CA ASP A 309 10.59 -44.65 21.51
C ASP A 309 11.05 -45.23 20.16
N ALA A 310 11.22 -46.55 20.07
CA ALA A 310 11.57 -47.24 18.83
C ALA A 310 10.43 -47.22 17.80
N ASP A 311 9.17 -47.31 18.25
CA ASP A 311 8.00 -47.20 17.38
C ASP A 311 7.87 -45.78 16.82
N VAL A 312 8.17 -44.75 17.63
CA VAL A 312 8.20 -43.36 17.17
C VAL A 312 9.28 -43.14 16.12
N ILE A 313 10.50 -43.65 16.37
CA ILE A 313 11.59 -43.58 15.38
C ILE A 313 11.20 -44.30 14.10
N HIS A 314 10.59 -45.48 14.20
CA HIS A 314 10.10 -46.25 13.06
C HIS A 314 9.01 -45.50 12.28
N ALA A 315 8.06 -44.85 12.97
CA ALA A 315 7.03 -44.03 12.37
C ALA A 315 7.59 -42.79 11.67
N LEU A 316 8.64 -42.18 12.22
CA LEU A 316 9.33 -41.02 11.64
C LEU A 316 10.25 -41.38 10.46
N THR A 317 10.81 -42.59 10.43
CA THR A 317 11.63 -43.07 9.30
C THR A 317 10.79 -43.71 8.19
N ASN A 318 9.59 -44.20 8.50
CA ASN A 318 8.63 -44.74 7.54
C ASN A 318 7.38 -43.84 7.41
N ILE A 319 7.58 -42.51 7.44
CA ILE A 319 6.50 -41.56 7.14
C ILE A 319 5.88 -41.99 5.79
N PRO A 320 4.59 -42.35 5.76
CA PRO A 320 3.97 -42.85 4.54
C PRO A 320 4.15 -41.83 3.42
N GLN A 321 4.49 -42.28 2.21
CA GLN A 321 4.62 -41.39 1.05
C GLN A 321 3.38 -40.49 0.87
N ALA A 322 2.20 -40.97 1.29
CA ALA A 322 0.94 -40.23 1.33
C ALA A 322 0.94 -38.97 2.24
N ALA A 323 1.73 -38.93 3.32
CA ALA A 323 1.89 -37.75 4.17
C ALA A 323 2.87 -36.72 3.55
N VAL A 324 3.87 -37.21 2.81
CA VAL A 324 4.74 -36.37 1.95
C VAL A 324 3.94 -35.81 0.76
N ASP A 325 3.04 -36.62 0.19
CA ASP A 325 2.09 -36.21 -0.84
C ASP A 325 1.02 -35.24 -0.30
N GLY A 326 0.67 -35.34 0.99
CA GLY A 326 -0.16 -34.37 1.69
C GLY A 326 0.50 -32.98 1.84
N LEU A 327 1.83 -32.93 1.95
CA LEU A 327 2.60 -31.68 1.90
C LEU A 327 2.63 -31.09 0.47
N ASN A 328 2.67 -31.93 -0.56
CA ASN A 328 2.42 -31.52 -1.96
C ASN A 328 0.95 -31.07 -2.18
N GLY A 329 0.02 -31.63 -1.41
CA GLY A 329 -1.37 -31.18 -1.31
C GLY A 329 -1.53 -29.83 -0.57
N LEU A 330 -0.69 -29.53 0.42
CA LEU A 330 -0.65 -28.22 1.09
C LEU A 330 -0.14 -27.13 0.13
N ALA A 331 0.84 -27.44 -0.73
CA ALA A 331 1.21 -26.55 -1.84
C ALA A 331 0.04 -26.33 -2.82
N SER A 332 -0.82 -27.34 -3.00
CA SER A 332 -2.07 -27.20 -3.76
C SER A 332 -3.15 -26.40 -3.01
N ASN A 333 -3.14 -26.37 -1.67
CA ASN A 333 -4.05 -25.54 -0.86
C ASN A 333 -3.59 -24.08 -0.73
N VAL A 334 -2.28 -23.82 -0.75
CA VAL A 334 -1.74 -22.47 -0.96
C VAL A 334 -2.17 -21.97 -2.34
N THR A 335 -2.17 -22.84 -3.34
CA THR A 335 -2.73 -22.56 -4.67
C THR A 335 -4.24 -22.25 -4.60
N ASN A 336 -5.02 -23.00 -3.81
CA ASN A 336 -6.45 -22.72 -3.57
C ASN A 336 -6.71 -21.42 -2.76
N PHE A 337 -5.80 -21.03 -1.86
CA PHE A 337 -5.85 -19.75 -1.15
C PHE A 337 -5.61 -18.57 -2.10
N PHE A 338 -4.66 -18.69 -3.03
CA PHE A 338 -4.50 -17.73 -4.13
C PHE A 338 -5.73 -17.69 -5.05
N ASP A 339 -6.38 -18.83 -5.27
CA ASP A 339 -7.66 -18.95 -5.99
C ASP A 339 -8.83 -18.26 -5.24
N GLY A 340 -8.79 -18.23 -3.91
CA GLY A 340 -9.73 -17.48 -3.06
C GLY A 340 -9.48 -15.97 -3.06
N VAL A 341 -8.21 -15.54 -3.01
CA VAL A 341 -7.81 -14.13 -3.20
C VAL A 341 -8.20 -13.65 -4.60
N TYR A 342 -8.04 -14.51 -5.61
CA TYR A 342 -8.48 -14.28 -6.98
C TYR A 342 -10.00 -14.09 -7.08
N LYS A 343 -10.80 -14.95 -6.44
CA LYS A 343 -12.28 -14.80 -6.34
C LYS A 343 -12.69 -13.51 -5.64
N ALA A 344 -11.98 -13.13 -4.57
CA ALA A 344 -12.25 -11.91 -3.81
C ALA A 344 -11.92 -10.62 -4.58
N LEU A 345 -10.92 -10.66 -5.47
CA LEU A 345 -10.49 -9.51 -6.27
C LEU A 345 -11.27 -9.38 -7.59
N THR A 346 -11.87 -10.46 -8.09
CA THR A 346 -12.48 -10.51 -9.44
C THR A 346 -13.98 -10.85 -9.47
N GLY A 347 -14.56 -11.38 -8.39
CA GLY A 347 -16.01 -11.54 -8.21
C GLY A 347 -16.69 -12.67 -8.99
N ASN A 348 -15.97 -13.68 -9.48
CA ASN A 348 -16.54 -14.78 -10.29
C ASN A 348 -16.26 -16.17 -9.68
N ASP A 349 -17.23 -17.09 -9.77
CA ASP A 349 -17.37 -18.27 -8.90
C ASP A 349 -17.55 -19.64 -9.63
N GLY A 350 -17.40 -19.69 -10.96
CA GLY A 350 -17.50 -20.94 -11.73
C GLY A 350 -16.20 -21.74 -11.86
N SER A 351 -16.26 -23.07 -11.67
CA SER A 351 -15.16 -24.05 -11.89
C SER A 351 -14.80 -24.31 -13.36
N GLY A 352 -14.86 -23.28 -14.20
CA GLY A 352 -14.59 -23.36 -15.63
C GLY A 352 -13.21 -22.82 -15.99
N SER A 353 -12.29 -23.74 -16.28
CA SER A 353 -10.94 -23.51 -16.80
C SER A 353 -10.01 -22.81 -15.80
N TYR A 354 -8.77 -23.30 -15.67
CA TYR A 354 -7.66 -22.40 -15.44
C TYR A 354 -7.85 -21.24 -16.44
N VAL A 355 -8.34 -20.08 -15.99
CA VAL A 355 -8.38 -18.88 -16.80
C VAL A 355 -6.93 -18.46 -16.85
N ASP A 356 -6.30 -19.00 -17.89
CA ASP A 356 -4.93 -18.84 -18.34
C ASP A 356 -4.20 -17.72 -17.58
N PRO A 357 -3.08 -17.99 -16.89
CA PRO A 357 -2.20 -16.94 -16.38
C PRO A 357 -1.99 -15.80 -17.39
N VAL A 358 -2.10 -16.08 -18.70
CA VAL A 358 -2.13 -15.10 -19.80
C VAL A 358 -3.30 -14.11 -19.73
N ASN A 359 -4.52 -14.50 -19.33
CA ASN A 359 -5.67 -13.60 -19.18
C ASN A 359 -5.59 -12.75 -17.89
N GLN A 360 -4.99 -13.26 -16.81
CA GLN A 360 -4.70 -12.45 -15.62
C GLN A 360 -3.52 -11.49 -15.86
N LEU A 361 -2.49 -11.95 -16.60
CA LEU A 361 -1.49 -11.06 -17.20
C LEU A 361 -2.14 -10.07 -18.17
N GLN A 362 -3.21 -10.45 -18.87
CA GLN A 362 -3.97 -9.54 -19.73
C GLN A 362 -4.67 -8.48 -18.88
N TYR A 363 -5.31 -8.82 -17.76
CA TYR A 363 -5.90 -7.83 -16.85
C TYR A 363 -4.87 -6.92 -16.16
N LEU A 364 -3.70 -7.44 -15.79
CA LEU A 364 -2.57 -6.63 -15.32
C LEU A 364 -2.00 -5.77 -16.45
N ALA A 365 -1.90 -6.29 -17.67
CA ALA A 365 -1.49 -5.54 -18.86
C ALA A 365 -2.52 -4.46 -19.24
N ASP A 366 -3.81 -4.72 -19.05
CA ASP A 366 -4.91 -3.78 -19.27
C ASP A 366 -4.93 -2.72 -18.16
N THR A 367 -4.60 -3.08 -16.91
CA THR A 367 -4.42 -2.12 -15.79
C THR A 367 -3.19 -1.24 -15.99
N VAL A 368 -2.04 -1.83 -16.37
CA VAL A 368 -0.81 -1.10 -16.74
C VAL A 368 -1.05 -0.25 -17.99
N SER A 369 -1.87 -0.72 -18.94
CA SER A 369 -2.34 0.06 -20.08
C SER A 369 -3.15 1.27 -19.61
N GLY A 370 -4.09 1.09 -18.68
CA GLY A 370 -4.86 2.20 -18.08
C GLY A 370 -3.98 3.22 -17.37
N HIS A 371 -2.97 2.78 -16.61
CA HIS A 371 -1.97 3.69 -16.04
C HIS A 371 -1.13 4.39 -17.12
N SER A 372 -0.79 3.69 -18.20
CA SER A 372 -0.09 4.29 -19.35
C SER A 372 -0.96 5.32 -20.09
N GLN A 373 -2.28 5.13 -20.14
CA GLN A 373 -3.24 6.12 -20.66
C GLN A 373 -3.23 7.37 -19.77
N ALA A 374 -3.39 7.21 -18.46
CA ALA A 374 -3.36 8.33 -17.51
C ALA A 374 -2.02 9.10 -17.55
N ILE A 375 -0.89 8.38 -17.65
CA ILE A 375 0.42 9.01 -17.80
C ILE A 375 0.54 9.72 -19.16
N SER A 376 0.02 9.13 -20.24
CA SER A 376 0.03 9.77 -21.56
C SER A 376 -0.84 11.03 -21.59
N GLU A 377 -1.98 11.03 -20.91
CA GLU A 377 -2.83 12.22 -20.71
C GLU A 377 -2.09 13.30 -19.90
N LEU A 378 -1.43 12.93 -18.81
CA LEU A 378 -0.62 13.86 -18.01
C LEU A 378 0.60 14.40 -18.79
N GLN A 379 1.25 13.58 -19.62
CA GLN A 379 2.35 14.01 -20.46
C GLN A 379 1.88 14.91 -21.60
N ALA A 380 0.72 14.65 -22.20
CA ALA A 380 0.13 15.54 -23.20
C ALA A 380 -0.29 16.88 -22.58
N ALA A 381 -0.82 16.85 -21.35
CA ALA A 381 -1.10 18.05 -20.58
C ALA A 381 0.20 18.82 -20.28
N ASN A 382 1.23 18.16 -19.74
CA ASN A 382 2.53 18.79 -19.41
C ASN A 382 3.28 19.30 -20.66
N ASN A 383 3.20 18.59 -21.80
CA ASN A 383 3.76 19.06 -23.07
C ASN A 383 2.99 20.29 -23.60
N GLY A 384 1.69 20.41 -23.29
CA GLY A 384 0.89 21.60 -23.58
C GLY A 384 1.00 22.72 -22.53
N GLU A 385 1.48 22.44 -21.32
CA GLU A 385 1.67 23.48 -20.29
C GLU A 385 2.82 24.44 -20.65
N GLY A 386 3.78 24.00 -21.47
CA GLY A 386 4.87 24.81 -22.00
C GLY A 386 4.61 25.47 -23.36
N ASN A 387 3.63 24.96 -24.13
CA ASN A 387 3.30 25.42 -25.48
C ASN A 387 1.77 25.58 -25.65
N GLY A 388 1.28 26.73 -26.10
CA GLY A 388 -0.13 26.91 -26.46
C GLY A 388 -0.54 26.08 -27.69
N GLY A 389 -1.86 26.01 -27.92
CA GLY A 389 -2.47 25.45 -29.13
C GLY A 389 -3.28 24.17 -28.90
N LEU A 390 -3.39 23.30 -29.91
CA LEU A 390 -4.10 22.02 -29.79
C LEU A 390 -3.25 21.02 -29.02
N SER A 391 -3.69 20.66 -27.80
CA SER A 391 -3.30 19.45 -27.11
C SER A 391 -4.52 18.55 -26.95
N PHE A 392 -4.45 17.35 -27.51
CA PHE A 392 -5.55 16.39 -27.46
C PHE A 392 -5.03 14.96 -27.33
N THR A 393 -5.74 14.16 -26.53
CA THR A 393 -5.48 12.74 -26.34
C THR A 393 -6.79 11.97 -26.52
N ASP A 394 -6.75 10.89 -27.28
CA ASP A 394 -7.78 9.85 -27.31
C ASP A 394 -7.21 8.59 -26.67
N ASN A 395 -7.87 8.11 -25.61
CA ASN A 395 -7.48 6.92 -24.87
C ASN A 395 -8.20 5.65 -25.34
N PHE A 396 -8.95 5.71 -26.44
CA PHE A 396 -9.67 4.57 -27.03
C PHE A 396 -10.57 3.80 -26.05
N SER A 397 -10.94 4.39 -24.92
CA SER A 397 -11.80 3.77 -23.90
C SER A 397 -13.25 3.66 -24.36
N THR A 398 -13.65 4.46 -25.36
CA THR A 398 -14.99 4.40 -25.94
C THR A 398 -15.08 3.15 -26.83
N PRO A 399 -15.92 2.16 -26.48
CA PRO A 399 -15.99 0.91 -27.23
C PRO A 399 -16.67 1.12 -28.59
N SER A 400 -16.04 0.60 -29.63
CA SER A 400 -16.56 0.51 -30.99
C SER A 400 -16.20 -0.86 -31.55
N THR A 401 -17.08 -1.46 -32.35
CA THR A 401 -16.89 -2.79 -32.96
C THR A 401 -16.87 -2.67 -34.48
N GLY A 402 -15.88 -3.31 -35.12
CA GLY A 402 -15.77 -3.34 -36.58
C GLY A 402 -15.30 -2.03 -37.24
N GLY A 403 -14.89 -1.03 -36.46
CA GLY A 403 -14.45 0.25 -36.98
C GLY A 403 -14.05 1.26 -35.90
N PRO A 404 -13.56 2.44 -36.32
CA PRO A 404 -13.10 3.46 -35.41
C PRO A 404 -14.25 4.05 -34.56
N PRO A 405 -13.95 4.54 -33.34
CA PRO A 405 -14.92 5.27 -32.53
C PRO A 405 -15.29 6.63 -33.15
N ALA A 406 -16.29 7.30 -32.59
CA ALA A 406 -16.71 8.62 -33.07
C ALA A 406 -15.56 9.64 -33.11
N GLY A 407 -15.54 10.48 -34.15
CA GLY A 407 -14.48 11.47 -34.37
C GLY A 407 -13.27 10.95 -35.16
N TRP A 408 -13.30 9.67 -35.56
CA TRP A 408 -12.27 9.04 -36.40
C TRP A 408 -12.88 8.45 -37.68
N THR A 409 -12.10 8.48 -38.77
CA THR A 409 -12.47 7.88 -40.06
C THR A 409 -11.40 6.88 -40.49
N ALA A 410 -11.81 5.66 -40.85
CA ALA A 410 -10.91 4.62 -41.31
C ALA A 410 -10.65 4.69 -42.82
N ARG A 411 -9.39 4.49 -43.21
CA ARG A 411 -8.91 4.41 -44.59
C ARG A 411 -8.01 3.19 -44.75
N SER A 412 -8.09 2.52 -45.91
CA SER A 412 -7.30 1.32 -46.21
C SER A 412 -6.75 1.40 -47.64
N THR A 413 -5.51 0.95 -47.84
CA THR A 413 -4.88 0.91 -49.16
C THR A 413 -5.44 -0.14 -50.12
N ASN A 414 -6.09 -1.20 -49.62
CA ASN A 414 -6.58 -2.33 -50.45
C ASN A 414 -7.99 -2.82 -50.04
N GLY A 415 -8.85 -1.91 -49.58
CA GLY A 415 -10.21 -2.21 -49.09
C GLY A 415 -10.26 -2.72 -47.64
N ASN A 416 -11.45 -2.70 -47.03
CA ASN A 416 -11.65 -2.99 -45.59
C ASN A 416 -12.06 -4.45 -45.35
N THR A 417 -11.21 -5.41 -45.71
CA THR A 417 -11.40 -6.81 -45.27
C THR A 417 -10.72 -7.11 -43.95
N THR A 418 -9.98 -6.17 -43.35
CA THR A 418 -9.41 -6.25 -42.00
C THR A 418 -9.75 -4.94 -41.31
N TYR A 419 -10.00 -4.96 -40.01
CA TYR A 419 -10.42 -3.78 -39.27
C TYR A 419 -9.62 -3.65 -37.98
N VAL A 420 -9.64 -2.43 -37.44
CA VAL A 420 -9.28 -2.15 -36.05
C VAL A 420 -10.58 -1.74 -35.38
N ASP A 421 -10.71 -2.00 -34.08
CA ASP A 421 -11.81 -1.48 -33.28
C ASP A 421 -11.34 -1.24 -31.84
N THR A 422 -12.23 -0.77 -30.97
CA THR A 422 -11.90 -0.36 -29.58
C THR A 422 -12.73 -1.08 -28.52
N HIS A 423 -13.38 -2.20 -28.85
CA HIS A 423 -14.32 -2.85 -27.93
C HIS A 423 -13.66 -3.39 -26.64
N GLU A 424 -12.35 -3.64 -26.67
CA GLU A 424 -11.55 -4.04 -25.50
C GLU A 424 -10.89 -2.83 -24.79
N GLY A 425 -11.33 -1.59 -25.04
CA GLY A 425 -10.75 -0.38 -24.42
C GLY A 425 -9.34 -0.01 -24.93
N LYS A 426 -8.96 -0.57 -26.08
CA LYS A 426 -7.69 -0.35 -26.79
C LYS A 426 -7.94 -0.50 -28.28
N ALA A 427 -7.21 0.24 -29.12
CA ALA A 427 -7.29 0.08 -30.57
C ALA A 427 -6.55 -1.18 -30.98
N GLN A 428 -7.29 -2.23 -31.34
CA GLN A 428 -6.75 -3.56 -31.64
C GLN A 428 -7.07 -4.00 -33.07
N TRP A 429 -6.07 -4.58 -33.73
CA TRP A 429 -6.20 -5.09 -35.10
C TRP A 429 -6.83 -6.49 -35.14
N TYR A 430 -7.79 -6.67 -36.04
CA TYR A 430 -8.49 -7.93 -36.30
C TYR A 430 -8.41 -8.32 -37.78
N ASN A 431 -8.13 -9.60 -38.01
CA ASN A 431 -8.11 -10.18 -39.36
C ASN A 431 -9.52 -10.65 -39.76
N SER A 432 -10.05 -10.17 -40.88
CA SER A 432 -11.28 -10.68 -41.48
C SER A 432 -11.15 -11.00 -42.99
N GLY A 433 -9.92 -11.15 -43.53
CA GLY A 433 -9.70 -11.44 -44.95
C GLY A 433 -8.24 -11.62 -45.37
N ASN A 434 -8.00 -11.98 -46.64
CA ASN A 434 -6.68 -12.42 -47.12
C ASN A 434 -5.77 -11.29 -47.68
N ASN A 435 -6.09 -10.02 -47.40
CA ASN A 435 -5.34 -8.87 -47.90
C ASN A 435 -4.44 -8.28 -46.81
N ASN A 436 -3.28 -7.72 -47.19
CA ASN A 436 -2.34 -7.00 -46.30
C ASN A 436 -2.45 -5.46 -46.49
N PRO A 437 -3.57 -4.82 -46.09
CA PRO A 437 -3.71 -3.38 -46.22
C PRO A 437 -2.94 -2.65 -45.11
N ALA A 438 -2.46 -1.45 -45.44
CA ALA A 438 -2.19 -0.45 -44.41
C ALA A 438 -3.52 0.19 -44.04
N LEU A 439 -3.94 0.03 -42.79
CA LEU A 439 -5.11 0.69 -42.22
C LEU A 439 -4.68 1.97 -41.52
N MET A 440 -5.44 3.03 -41.71
CA MET A 440 -5.22 4.35 -41.12
C MET A 440 -6.52 4.83 -40.50
N TRP A 441 -6.45 5.37 -39.29
CA TRP A 441 -7.52 6.09 -38.64
C TRP A 441 -7.15 7.57 -38.59
N GLN A 442 -7.85 8.36 -39.41
CA GLN A 442 -7.70 9.81 -39.48
C GLN A 442 -8.61 10.47 -38.47
N ARG A 443 -8.11 11.44 -37.71
CA ARG A 443 -8.95 12.27 -36.84
C ARG A 443 -9.80 13.22 -37.70
N THR A 444 -11.11 13.21 -37.52
CA THR A 444 -12.07 14.01 -38.32
C THR A 444 -13.00 14.88 -37.49
N ASP A 445 -12.95 14.79 -36.15
CA ASP A 445 -13.69 15.69 -35.27
C ASP A 445 -13.23 17.15 -35.47
N PRO A 446 -14.10 18.09 -35.85
CA PRO A 446 -13.72 19.47 -36.17
C PRO A 446 -12.92 20.20 -35.10
N THR A 447 -13.10 19.83 -33.83
CA THR A 447 -12.42 20.49 -32.69
C THR A 447 -10.97 20.05 -32.51
N THR A 448 -10.61 18.87 -33.04
CA THR A 448 -9.34 18.18 -32.75
C THR A 448 -8.68 17.59 -34.00
N ALA A 449 -9.30 17.72 -35.17
CA ALA A 449 -8.80 17.17 -36.44
C ALA A 449 -7.59 17.91 -37.00
N LYS A 450 -7.37 19.18 -36.62
CA LYS A 450 -6.29 20.02 -37.14
C LYS A 450 -5.52 20.69 -36.01
N THR A 451 -4.19 20.61 -36.03
CA THR A 451 -3.33 21.47 -35.20
C THR A 451 -3.39 22.92 -35.67
N LEU A 452 -2.94 23.86 -34.83
CA LEU A 452 -2.93 25.28 -35.16
C LEU A 452 -1.61 25.73 -35.77
N THR A 453 -0.51 24.99 -35.54
CA THR A 453 0.78 25.21 -36.21
C THR A 453 1.19 24.02 -37.06
N GLN A 454 2.24 24.24 -37.86
CA GLN A 454 2.87 23.23 -38.71
C GLN A 454 3.64 22.17 -37.92
N TYR A 455 4.08 22.51 -36.70
CA TYR A 455 4.73 21.58 -35.80
C TYR A 455 3.67 20.69 -35.18
N GLN A 456 3.88 19.38 -35.28
CA GLN A 456 3.03 18.39 -34.64
C GLN A 456 3.91 17.34 -33.99
N LYS A 457 3.62 17.08 -32.72
CA LYS A 457 4.15 15.95 -31.98
C LYS A 457 3.03 14.96 -31.75
N ILE A 458 3.13 13.80 -32.39
CA ILE A 458 2.11 12.75 -32.35
C ILE A 458 2.69 11.57 -31.61
N VAL A 459 1.99 11.14 -30.56
CA VAL A 459 2.45 10.07 -29.66
C VAL A 459 1.44 8.93 -29.71
N ALA A 460 1.88 7.74 -30.08
CA ALA A 460 1.08 6.52 -29.99
C ALA A 460 1.65 5.60 -28.91
N THR A 461 0.82 5.20 -27.95
CA THR A 461 1.23 4.36 -26.82
C THR A 461 0.76 2.92 -27.03
N ALA A 462 1.67 1.95 -26.95
CA ALA A 462 1.36 0.53 -27.12
C ALA A 462 0.87 -0.15 -25.84
N THR A 463 0.02 -1.17 -25.98
CA THR A 463 -0.44 -2.07 -24.90
C THR A 463 0.05 -3.50 -25.05
N THR A 464 0.38 -3.88 -26.28
CA THR A 464 0.95 -5.20 -26.58
C THR A 464 2.24 -5.02 -27.38
N PRO A 465 3.18 -5.98 -27.30
CA PRO A 465 4.32 -5.97 -28.19
C PRO A 465 3.88 -6.20 -29.64
N THR A 466 4.64 -5.63 -30.58
CA THR A 466 4.49 -5.97 -32.01
C THR A 466 4.88 -7.44 -32.21
N ALA A 467 3.97 -8.25 -32.74
CA ALA A 467 4.20 -9.68 -32.92
C ALA A 467 4.68 -9.95 -34.35
N GLY A 468 5.95 -10.35 -34.50
CA GLY A 468 6.51 -10.97 -35.70
C GLY A 468 7.02 -10.06 -36.81
N THR A 469 7.56 -10.66 -37.87
CA THR A 469 8.32 -9.97 -38.94
C THR A 469 7.44 -9.10 -39.83
N ASN A 470 7.87 -7.87 -40.12
CA ASN A 470 7.25 -6.89 -41.03
C ASN A 470 5.89 -6.29 -40.59
N ALA A 471 5.41 -6.57 -39.37
CA ALA A 471 4.27 -5.86 -38.81
C ALA A 471 4.68 -4.41 -38.45
N GLN A 472 3.78 -3.45 -38.67
CA GLN A 472 4.07 -2.03 -38.52
C GLN A 472 2.99 -1.32 -37.71
N ASN A 473 3.45 -0.47 -36.79
CA ASN A 473 2.66 0.58 -36.17
C ASN A 473 3.11 1.91 -36.76
N ARG A 474 2.15 2.78 -37.06
CA ARG A 474 2.35 3.94 -37.92
C ARG A 474 1.72 5.16 -37.28
N VAL A 475 2.46 6.25 -37.26
CA VAL A 475 1.99 7.57 -36.83
C VAL A 475 2.08 8.52 -38.01
N TYR A 476 1.03 9.29 -38.25
CA TYR A 476 0.95 10.16 -39.42
C TYR A 476 0.71 11.60 -38.99
N GLY A 477 1.59 12.48 -39.42
CA GLY A 477 1.41 13.92 -39.32
C GLY A 477 1.23 14.54 -40.70
N ARG A 478 0.95 15.83 -40.70
CA ARG A 478 0.85 16.67 -41.90
C ARG A 478 -0.13 16.08 -42.91
N MET A 479 -1.27 15.60 -42.40
CA MET A 479 -2.28 14.91 -43.18
C MET A 479 -3.27 15.88 -43.81
N SER A 480 -3.55 15.69 -45.10
CA SER A 480 -4.60 16.42 -45.81
C SER A 480 -6.00 15.93 -45.43
N PRO A 481 -7.06 16.76 -45.57
CA PRO A 481 -8.43 16.33 -45.28
C PRO A 481 -8.87 15.08 -46.05
N ASP A 482 -8.40 14.92 -47.29
CA ASP A 482 -8.67 13.76 -48.14
C ASP A 482 -7.77 12.55 -47.82
N GLY A 483 -6.85 12.64 -46.86
CA GLY A 483 -5.99 11.55 -46.38
C GLY A 483 -5.01 10.99 -47.41
N THR A 484 -4.80 11.67 -48.54
CA THR A 484 -3.92 11.20 -49.63
C THR A 484 -2.51 11.81 -49.55
N HIS A 485 -2.34 12.87 -48.76
CA HIS A 485 -1.08 13.55 -48.51
C HIS A 485 -0.76 13.53 -47.03
N TYR A 486 0.41 13.00 -46.65
CA TYR A 486 0.82 12.88 -45.25
C TYR A 486 2.30 12.57 -45.14
N VAL A 487 2.84 12.78 -43.94
CA VAL A 487 4.14 12.24 -43.50
C VAL A 487 3.86 11.10 -42.53
N VAL A 488 4.56 9.99 -42.69
CA VAL A 488 4.40 8.80 -41.85
C VAL A 488 5.74 8.35 -41.28
N GLY A 489 5.73 8.12 -39.97
CA GLY A 489 6.78 7.40 -39.26
C GLY A 489 6.31 6.00 -38.92
N TYR A 490 7.10 4.99 -39.26
CA TYR A 490 6.78 3.61 -38.90
C TYR A 490 8.03 2.77 -38.67
N ILE A 491 7.86 1.73 -37.87
CA ILE A 491 8.92 0.79 -37.48
C ILE A 491 8.58 -0.62 -37.96
N THR A 492 9.62 -1.37 -38.29
CA THR A 492 9.60 -2.83 -38.43
C THR A 492 10.56 -3.42 -37.39
N ASN A 493 10.70 -4.75 -37.35
CA ASN A 493 11.58 -5.42 -36.39
C ASN A 493 13.07 -5.08 -36.54
N SER A 494 13.48 -4.59 -37.70
CA SER A 494 14.89 -4.36 -38.04
C SER A 494 15.20 -2.94 -38.49
N THR A 495 14.18 -2.17 -38.84
CA THR A 495 14.37 -0.91 -39.55
C THR A 495 13.31 0.11 -39.15
N VAL A 496 13.73 1.35 -38.97
CA VAL A 496 12.86 2.51 -38.82
C VAL A 496 12.76 3.24 -40.16
N TYR A 497 11.58 3.78 -40.47
CA TYR A 497 11.30 4.50 -41.71
C TYR A 497 10.59 5.82 -41.45
N LEU A 498 11.02 6.84 -42.18
CA LEU A 498 10.28 8.07 -42.44
C LEU A 498 9.91 8.12 -43.93
N ALA A 499 8.63 8.27 -44.21
CA ALA A 499 8.10 8.31 -45.56
C ALA A 499 7.03 9.41 -45.70
N TYR A 500 6.75 9.82 -46.92
CA TYR A 500 5.61 10.70 -47.23
C TYR A 500 4.76 10.10 -48.34
N ALA A 501 3.48 10.48 -48.38
CA ALA A 501 2.59 10.27 -49.51
C ALA A 501 2.21 11.64 -50.10
N ALA A 502 2.19 11.72 -51.42
CA ALA A 502 1.81 12.93 -52.16
C ALA A 502 0.75 12.61 -53.23
N GLY A 503 -0.40 12.08 -52.82
CA GLY A 503 -1.47 11.67 -53.73
C GLY A 503 -1.23 10.32 -54.42
N GLY A 504 -0.16 9.61 -54.05
CA GLY A 504 0.24 8.32 -54.61
C GLY A 504 0.84 7.38 -53.55
N ALA A 505 1.64 6.41 -53.98
CA ALA A 505 2.30 5.48 -53.06
C ALA A 505 3.30 6.21 -52.15
N GLU A 506 3.51 5.66 -50.95
CA GLU A 506 4.44 6.20 -49.98
C GLU A 506 5.89 6.11 -50.49
N THR A 507 6.62 7.20 -50.36
CA THR A 507 8.04 7.31 -50.72
C THR A 507 8.86 7.48 -49.44
N VAL A 508 9.75 6.53 -49.18
CA VAL A 508 10.70 6.59 -48.05
C VAL A 508 11.78 7.63 -48.38
N PHE A 509 11.98 8.58 -47.48
CA PHE A 509 13.03 9.60 -47.60
C PHE A 509 14.12 9.47 -46.54
N ASP A 510 13.84 8.75 -45.44
CA ASP A 510 14.87 8.37 -44.48
C ASP A 510 14.58 7.00 -43.86
N SER A 511 15.65 6.28 -43.49
CA SER A 511 15.54 5.00 -42.81
C SER A 511 16.82 4.68 -42.03
N GLY A 512 16.67 3.98 -40.91
CA GLY A 512 17.79 3.61 -40.04
C GLY A 512 17.64 2.20 -39.47
N PRO A 513 18.73 1.57 -38.99
CA PRO A 513 18.63 0.31 -38.28
C PRO A 513 17.92 0.49 -36.94
N MET A 514 17.10 -0.49 -36.55
CA MET A 514 16.50 -0.51 -35.21
C MET A 514 17.61 -0.71 -34.16
N PRO A 515 17.73 0.16 -33.13
CA PRO A 515 18.72 -0.03 -32.08
C PRO A 515 18.51 -1.34 -31.31
N ASN A 516 19.60 -1.97 -30.87
CA ASN A 516 19.53 -3.23 -30.12
C ASN A 516 18.65 -3.09 -28.87
N LYS A 517 17.73 -4.06 -28.67
CA LYS A 517 16.78 -4.14 -27.54
C LYS A 517 15.70 -3.06 -27.50
N VAL A 518 15.57 -2.24 -28.54
CA VAL A 518 14.53 -1.22 -28.66
C VAL A 518 13.38 -1.81 -29.48
N SER A 519 12.25 -2.09 -28.84
CA SER A 519 11.04 -2.67 -29.47
C SER A 519 9.78 -1.98 -28.97
N PHE A 520 8.74 -1.99 -29.80
CA PHE A 520 7.45 -1.41 -29.45
C PHE A 520 6.67 -2.44 -28.62
N ALA A 521 6.74 -2.25 -27.30
CA ALA A 521 6.21 -3.12 -26.24
C ALA A 521 5.24 -2.34 -25.33
N ASN A 522 4.58 -3.03 -24.39
CA ASN A 522 3.59 -2.41 -23.51
C ASN A 522 4.14 -1.16 -22.78
N GLY A 523 3.39 -0.06 -22.84
CA GLY A 523 3.75 1.25 -22.29
C GLY A 523 4.78 2.04 -23.12
N ARG A 524 5.33 1.47 -24.20
CA ARG A 524 6.28 2.18 -25.06
C ARG A 524 5.54 3.14 -25.98
N GLN A 525 6.09 4.34 -26.13
CA GLN A 525 5.55 5.41 -26.97
C GLN A 525 6.32 5.48 -28.28
N LEU A 526 5.62 5.54 -29.42
CA LEU A 526 6.15 5.88 -30.73
C LEU A 526 5.80 7.33 -31.00
N VAL A 527 6.81 8.17 -31.21
CA VAL A 527 6.65 9.61 -31.28
C VAL A 527 7.15 10.08 -32.64
N LEU A 528 6.25 10.69 -33.42
CA LEU A 528 6.60 11.43 -34.62
C LEU A 528 6.53 12.93 -34.30
N GLU A 529 7.67 13.59 -34.41
CA GLU A 529 7.76 15.05 -34.45
C GLU A 529 7.93 15.45 -35.91
N CYS A 530 7.07 16.34 -36.39
CA CYS A 530 7.07 16.75 -37.79
C CYS A 530 6.75 18.24 -37.95
N GLY A 531 7.48 18.91 -38.84
CA GLY A 531 7.37 20.35 -39.08
C GLY A 531 8.29 21.18 -38.18
N THR A 532 8.34 22.50 -38.41
CA THR A 532 9.16 23.45 -37.63
C THR A 532 8.35 24.62 -37.09
N ASN A 533 8.88 25.29 -36.05
CA ASN A 533 8.40 26.60 -35.60
C ASN A 533 8.98 27.72 -36.47
N GLU A 534 10.28 27.64 -36.80
CA GLU A 534 10.99 28.46 -37.78
C GLU A 534 12.18 27.64 -38.32
N GLY A 535 12.50 27.74 -39.62
CA GLY A 535 13.62 27.00 -40.26
C GLY A 535 13.19 25.76 -41.08
N PRO A 536 14.16 25.03 -41.68
CA PRO A 536 13.88 23.90 -42.58
C PRO A 536 13.17 22.75 -41.85
N ASN A 537 12.10 22.22 -42.45
CA ASN A 537 11.25 21.19 -41.84
C ASN A 537 12.07 20.01 -41.30
N GLU A 538 11.85 19.67 -40.04
CA GLU A 538 12.49 18.54 -39.39
C GLU A 538 11.48 17.44 -39.11
N TYR A 539 11.91 16.20 -39.30
CA TYR A 539 11.14 15.01 -38.99
C TYR A 539 11.97 14.11 -38.10
N ALA A 540 11.45 13.80 -36.92
CA ALA A 540 12.08 12.86 -36.02
C ALA A 540 11.11 11.76 -35.65
N LEU A 541 11.59 10.52 -35.68
CA LEU A 541 10.92 9.39 -35.07
C LEU A 541 11.71 8.97 -33.84
N SER A 542 11.04 8.96 -32.69
CA SER A 542 11.61 8.46 -31.44
C SER A 542 10.71 7.40 -30.85
N MET A 543 11.28 6.56 -29.97
CA MET A 543 10.54 5.55 -29.24
C MET A 543 10.94 5.54 -27.77
N GLY A 544 10.02 5.93 -26.89
CA GLY A 544 10.36 6.37 -25.54
C GLY A 544 11.35 7.54 -25.60
N GLU A 545 12.44 7.47 -24.84
CA GLU A 545 13.48 8.52 -24.81
C GLU A 545 14.55 8.38 -25.91
N VAL A 546 14.43 7.39 -26.79
CA VAL A 546 15.45 7.09 -27.82
C VAL A 546 15.03 7.68 -29.16
N ASN A 547 15.81 8.62 -29.69
CA ASN A 547 15.69 9.08 -31.07
C ASN A 547 16.18 7.97 -32.03
N LEU A 548 15.31 7.53 -32.94
CA LEU A 548 15.59 6.44 -33.88
C LEU A 548 16.12 6.96 -35.21
N VAL A 549 15.49 8.01 -35.74
CA VAL A 549 15.87 8.65 -36.99
C VAL A 549 15.43 10.11 -36.94
N GLN A 550 16.27 10.99 -37.48
CA GLN A 550 16.03 12.42 -37.57
C GLN A 550 16.47 12.89 -38.95
N HIS A 551 15.55 13.52 -39.65
CA HIS A 551 15.73 13.97 -41.02
C HIS A 551 15.46 15.46 -41.12
N LEU A 552 16.42 16.18 -41.68
CA LEU A 552 16.25 17.59 -42.04
C LEU A 552 15.83 17.67 -43.52
N ASP A 553 14.57 18.04 -43.77
CA ASP A 553 14.01 18.19 -45.11
C ASP A 553 14.40 19.52 -45.75
N SER A 554 15.71 19.62 -46.03
CA SER A 554 16.32 20.78 -46.68
C SER A 554 15.90 20.92 -48.15
N ALA A 555 15.38 19.84 -48.75
CA ALA A 555 14.88 19.80 -50.13
C ALA A 555 13.37 20.14 -50.22
N HIS A 556 12.71 20.36 -49.08
CA HIS A 556 11.26 20.58 -48.97
C HIS A 556 10.41 19.46 -49.61
N ALA A 557 10.98 18.27 -49.73
CA ALA A 557 10.38 17.12 -50.38
C ALA A 557 9.14 16.61 -49.63
N ALA A 558 8.91 17.03 -48.38
CA ALA A 558 7.76 16.64 -47.60
C ALA A 558 6.78 17.81 -47.28
N THR A 559 7.18 19.06 -46.98
CA THR A 559 6.19 20.06 -46.47
C THR A 559 6.48 21.59 -46.55
N ASP A 560 6.92 22.20 -47.67
CA ASP A 560 6.85 23.68 -47.78
C ASP A 560 5.49 24.19 -48.32
N ALA A 561 5.18 25.47 -48.02
CA ALA A 561 3.95 26.15 -48.45
C ALA A 561 3.78 26.15 -49.99
N THR A 562 4.90 26.16 -50.71
CA THR A 562 4.98 26.14 -52.18
C THR A 562 4.65 24.77 -52.79
N ASN A 563 4.93 23.68 -52.06
CA ASN A 563 4.73 22.30 -52.49
C ASN A 563 3.31 21.80 -52.25
N PHE A 564 2.54 22.34 -51.29
CA PHE A 564 1.14 21.93 -51.10
C PHE A 564 0.29 22.26 -52.32
N ALA A 565 0.45 23.46 -52.89
CA ALA A 565 -0.23 23.85 -54.13
C ALA A 565 0.20 22.98 -55.32
N THR A 566 1.49 22.66 -55.41
CA THR A 566 2.05 21.77 -56.45
C THR A 566 1.54 20.33 -56.33
N ARG A 567 1.11 19.91 -55.14
CA ARG A 567 0.46 18.63 -54.84
C ARG A 567 -1.08 18.67 -54.99
N GLY A 568 -1.64 19.79 -55.44
CA GLY A 568 -3.07 19.95 -55.65
C GLY A 568 -3.90 20.17 -54.38
N LEU A 569 -3.26 20.56 -53.27
CA LEU A 569 -3.94 20.88 -52.01
C LEU A 569 -4.32 22.37 -51.96
N SER A 570 -5.55 22.66 -51.56
CA SER A 570 -6.06 24.03 -51.39
C SER A 570 -5.63 24.68 -50.07
N GLU A 571 -5.22 23.87 -49.09
CA GLU A 571 -4.83 24.30 -47.75
C GLU A 571 -3.64 23.48 -47.25
N GLN A 572 -2.93 24.03 -46.27
CA GLN A 572 -1.86 23.32 -45.60
C GLN A 572 -2.40 22.09 -44.84
N PRO A 573 -1.76 20.91 -44.97
CA PRO A 573 -2.20 19.72 -44.27
C PRO A 573 -1.73 19.77 -42.81
N LEU A 574 -2.69 20.01 -41.91
CA LEU A 574 -2.52 20.09 -40.45
C LEU A 574 -3.23 18.94 -39.72
N GLY A 575 -3.68 17.93 -40.46
CA GLY A 575 -4.30 16.74 -39.89
C GLY A 575 -3.28 15.75 -39.33
N TRP A 576 -3.78 14.77 -38.59
CA TRP A 576 -2.99 13.72 -37.98
C TRP A 576 -3.79 12.40 -37.93
N ALA A 577 -3.08 11.29 -37.84
CA ALA A 577 -3.66 9.96 -37.83
C ALA A 577 -2.75 8.93 -37.17
N VAL A 578 -3.31 7.75 -36.94
CA VAL A 578 -2.60 6.55 -36.49
C VAL A 578 -2.93 5.38 -37.41
N GLY A 579 -2.07 4.37 -37.49
CA GLY A 579 -2.35 3.23 -38.36
C GLY A 579 -1.52 1.98 -38.10
N TRP A 580 -1.92 0.93 -38.82
CA TRP A 580 -1.45 -0.43 -38.63
C TRP A 580 -1.27 -1.11 -39.98
N LYS A 581 -0.19 -1.88 -40.14
CA LYS A 581 0.00 -2.76 -41.30
C LYS A 581 0.46 -4.13 -40.83
N PRO A 582 -0.29 -5.21 -41.10
CA PRO A 582 0.11 -6.54 -40.67
C PRO A 582 1.34 -7.05 -41.43
N GLY A 583 2.09 -7.95 -40.80
CA GLY A 583 3.24 -8.61 -41.40
C GLY A 583 2.90 -10.02 -41.87
N PHE A 584 3.77 -10.59 -42.71
CA PHE A 584 3.80 -12.02 -43.00
C PHE A 584 5.17 -12.56 -42.62
N ASN A 585 5.19 -13.69 -41.90
CA ASN A 585 6.42 -14.44 -41.69
C ASN A 585 6.71 -15.38 -42.88
N ASN A 586 7.91 -15.97 -42.90
CA ASN A 586 8.33 -16.92 -43.94
C ASN A 586 7.47 -18.20 -44.01
N PHE A 587 6.58 -18.41 -43.03
CA PHE A 587 5.64 -19.54 -42.96
C PHE A 587 4.21 -19.15 -43.37
N SER A 588 4.03 -17.99 -44.01
CA SER A 588 2.72 -17.46 -44.45
C SER A 588 1.70 -17.25 -43.33
N GLN A 589 2.18 -17.01 -42.11
CA GLN A 589 1.33 -16.68 -40.96
C GLN A 589 1.28 -15.16 -40.75
N TRP A 590 0.06 -14.66 -40.52
CA TRP A 590 -0.22 -13.27 -40.19
C TRP A 590 0.46 -12.86 -38.88
N GLN A 591 1.19 -11.75 -38.95
CA GLN A 591 1.89 -11.12 -37.84
C GLN A 591 1.14 -9.85 -37.45
N ARG A 592 0.75 -9.75 -36.17
CA ARG A 592 -0.15 -8.70 -35.69
C ARG A 592 0.65 -7.46 -35.28
N PRO A 593 0.26 -6.26 -35.74
CA PRO A 593 0.72 -4.99 -35.19
C PRO A 593 0.43 -4.89 -33.67
N ALA A 594 1.02 -3.90 -33.01
CA ALA A 594 0.74 -3.68 -31.59
C ALA A 594 -0.65 -3.05 -31.42
N SER A 595 -1.36 -3.45 -30.38
CA SER A 595 -2.55 -2.74 -29.92
C SER A 595 -2.13 -1.42 -29.26
N LEU A 596 -2.94 -0.37 -29.42
CA LEU A 596 -2.65 0.96 -28.88
C LEU A 596 -3.62 1.31 -27.75
N SER A 597 -3.09 1.84 -26.65
CA SER A 597 -3.89 2.34 -25.52
C SER A 597 -4.34 3.76 -25.74
N SER A 598 -3.53 4.56 -26.40
CA SER A 598 -3.83 5.97 -26.62
C SER A 598 -3.06 6.51 -27.81
N VAL A 599 -3.58 7.62 -28.33
CA VAL A 599 -2.86 8.48 -29.23
C VAL A 599 -3.08 9.92 -28.82
N SER A 600 -2.04 10.73 -28.87
CA SER A 600 -2.13 12.17 -28.63
C SER A 600 -1.45 12.97 -29.71
N VAL A 601 -1.89 14.23 -29.83
CA VAL A 601 -1.25 15.25 -30.64
C VAL A 601 -1.06 16.49 -29.77
N SER A 602 0.11 17.11 -29.89
CA SER A 602 0.35 18.46 -29.40
C SER A 602 1.00 19.29 -30.49
N ASP A 603 0.56 20.53 -30.63
CA ASP A 603 1.31 21.53 -31.37
C ASP A 603 2.24 22.34 -30.46
N ASN A 604 2.87 23.35 -31.04
CA ASN A 604 3.87 24.16 -30.38
C ASN A 604 3.60 25.64 -30.65
N ILE A 605 2.35 26.11 -30.48
CA ILE A 605 2.15 27.56 -30.41
C ILE A 605 2.95 28.03 -29.19
N PRO A 606 3.75 29.09 -29.30
CA PRO A 606 4.34 29.69 -28.10
C PRO A 606 3.23 29.99 -27.08
N VAL A 607 3.42 29.61 -25.81
CA VAL A 607 2.48 30.02 -24.75
C VAL A 607 2.41 31.54 -24.68
N ASP A 608 1.19 32.07 -24.52
CA ASP A 608 1.02 33.43 -24.03
C ASP A 608 1.78 33.56 -22.70
N ILE A 609 2.55 34.64 -22.53
CA ILE A 609 3.30 34.94 -21.31
C ILE A 609 2.38 34.74 -20.10
N GLN A 610 2.72 33.80 -19.20
CA GLN A 610 1.94 33.55 -17.98
C GLN A 610 1.91 34.81 -17.12
N GLY A 611 0.74 35.45 -17.03
CA GLY A 611 0.53 36.68 -16.27
C GLY A 611 -0.30 37.70 -17.06
N HIS A 612 -0.52 38.87 -16.44
CA HIS A 612 -1.09 40.01 -17.13
C HIS A 612 0.00 41.07 -17.31
N GLY A 613 0.23 41.51 -18.55
CA GLY A 613 1.26 42.48 -18.88
C GLY A 613 1.07 43.07 -20.27
N PHE A 614 1.92 44.04 -20.59
CA PHE A 614 2.00 44.62 -21.92
C PHE A 614 3.38 45.23 -22.14
N ARG A 615 3.73 45.40 -23.42
CA ARG A 615 4.79 46.28 -23.85
C ARG A 615 4.39 46.96 -25.15
N VAL A 616 4.59 48.27 -25.14
CA VAL A 616 4.47 49.13 -26.32
C VAL A 616 5.75 49.91 -26.49
N TYR A 617 6.09 50.23 -27.73
CA TYR A 617 7.28 51.00 -28.05
C TYR A 617 7.01 51.95 -29.20
N ARG A 618 7.97 52.82 -29.43
CA ARG A 618 7.99 53.66 -30.62
C ARG A 618 8.92 53.04 -31.65
N GLU A 619 8.39 52.68 -32.80
CA GLU A 619 9.17 52.20 -33.95
C GLU A 619 9.78 53.38 -34.72
N THR A 620 9.07 54.51 -34.76
CA THR A 620 9.48 55.70 -35.51
C THR A 620 10.78 56.32 -34.98
N THR A 621 11.84 56.28 -35.79
CA THR A 621 13.16 56.89 -35.52
C THR A 621 13.18 58.41 -35.70
N SER A 622 12.17 58.96 -36.37
CA SER A 622 11.99 60.41 -36.50
C SER A 622 11.61 61.04 -35.16
N ALA A 623 12.21 62.19 -34.87
CA ALA A 623 11.93 62.97 -33.67
C ALA A 623 10.42 63.27 -33.55
N SER A 624 9.85 63.03 -32.38
CA SER A 624 8.50 63.49 -32.06
C SER A 624 8.38 65.00 -32.22
N SER A 625 7.14 65.49 -32.35
CA SER A 625 6.86 66.91 -32.08
C SER A 625 7.38 67.28 -30.69
N ALA A 626 7.84 68.53 -30.57
CA ALA A 626 8.38 69.05 -29.33
C ALA A 626 7.32 69.07 -28.22
N PHE A 627 7.54 68.27 -27.18
CA PHE A 627 6.75 68.34 -25.96
C PHE A 627 7.10 69.66 -25.26
N ALA A 628 6.08 70.48 -24.95
CA ALA A 628 6.24 71.77 -24.28
C ALA A 628 5.97 71.66 -22.78
N VAL A 629 6.29 72.72 -22.02
CA VAL A 629 6.06 72.86 -20.56
C VAL A 629 4.60 72.55 -20.20
N SER A 630 4.31 71.28 -19.91
CA SER A 630 3.01 70.73 -19.48
C SER A 630 3.14 69.21 -19.26
N THR A 631 2.15 68.59 -18.62
CA THR A 631 2.01 67.13 -18.52
C THR A 631 1.42 66.56 -19.82
N THR A 632 2.27 66.29 -20.82
CA THR A 632 1.80 65.68 -22.07
C THR A 632 1.75 64.17 -21.93
N ARG A 633 0.64 63.55 -22.33
CA ARG A 633 0.43 62.10 -22.29
C ARG A 633 1.11 61.41 -23.46
N LEU A 634 1.68 60.22 -23.23
CA LEU A 634 2.52 59.51 -24.18
C LEU A 634 1.84 58.29 -24.82
N ALA A 635 0.55 58.04 -24.54
CA ALA A 635 -0.19 56.92 -25.13
C ALA A 635 -0.06 56.87 -26.67
N GLN A 636 -0.16 58.02 -27.34
CA GLN A 636 -0.06 58.14 -28.79
C GLN A 636 1.38 58.24 -29.31
N PHE A 637 2.36 58.40 -28.41
CA PHE A 637 3.77 58.43 -28.77
C PHE A 637 4.32 57.01 -29.02
N TYR A 638 3.83 56.02 -28.27
CA TYR A 638 4.09 54.61 -28.51
C TYR A 638 3.15 54.10 -29.60
N ASP A 639 3.69 53.95 -30.80
CA ASP A 639 2.96 53.64 -32.04
C ASP A 639 2.88 52.14 -32.34
N THR A 640 3.67 51.33 -31.64
CA THR A 640 3.80 49.90 -31.92
C THR A 640 3.57 49.07 -30.66
N ILE A 641 2.77 48.02 -30.81
CA ILE A 641 2.48 47.05 -29.75
C ILE A 641 3.42 45.87 -29.95
N ASP A 642 4.25 45.58 -28.94
CA ASP A 642 5.09 44.38 -28.89
C ASP A 642 4.23 43.19 -28.42
N TYR A 643 3.57 43.35 -27.27
CA TYR A 643 2.59 42.39 -26.77
C TYR A 643 1.60 43.03 -25.80
N ILE A 644 0.40 42.44 -25.70
CA ILE A 644 -0.66 42.80 -24.74
C ILE A 644 -1.35 41.50 -24.28
N SER A 645 -1.50 41.32 -22.97
CA SER A 645 -2.24 40.18 -22.43
C SER A 645 -3.73 40.17 -22.80
N PRO A 646 -4.37 38.98 -22.90
CA PRO A 646 -5.79 38.85 -23.20
C PRO A 646 -6.70 39.64 -22.25
N GLY A 647 -7.79 40.21 -22.79
CA GLY A 647 -8.79 40.97 -22.03
C GLY A 647 -8.43 42.43 -21.73
N SER A 648 -7.36 42.94 -22.36
CA SER A 648 -6.95 44.33 -22.32
C SER A 648 -6.75 44.90 -23.74
N ALA A 649 -6.56 46.21 -23.84
CA ALA A 649 -6.19 46.90 -25.07
C ALA A 649 -5.29 48.12 -24.74
N TRP A 650 -4.41 48.44 -25.68
CA TRP A 650 -3.71 49.72 -25.76
C TRP A 650 -4.51 50.64 -26.69
N GLY A 651 -4.93 51.79 -26.17
CA GLY A 651 -5.69 52.78 -26.93
C GLY A 651 -5.02 54.15 -26.93
N THR A 652 -5.70 55.13 -27.54
CA THR A 652 -5.25 56.53 -27.57
C THR A 652 -5.12 57.16 -26.18
N THR A 653 -5.73 56.55 -25.16
CA THR A 653 -5.66 56.94 -23.76
C THR A 653 -4.81 56.00 -22.92
N GLY A 654 -4.05 55.07 -23.48
CA GLY A 654 -3.18 54.15 -22.75
C GLY A 654 -3.75 52.74 -22.58
N TYR A 655 -3.21 52.00 -21.62
CA TYR A 655 -3.49 50.58 -21.37
C TYR A 655 -4.63 50.38 -20.37
N THR A 656 -5.60 49.50 -20.66
CA THR A 656 -6.71 49.20 -19.74
C THR A 656 -6.41 47.99 -18.85
N ILE A 657 -6.38 48.15 -17.53
CA ILE A 657 -5.97 47.08 -16.60
C ILE A 657 -7.00 45.93 -16.61
N PRO A 658 -6.61 44.70 -16.99
CA PRO A 658 -7.55 43.57 -17.09
C PRO A 658 -7.86 42.92 -15.73
N LYS A 659 -6.96 43.06 -14.75
CA LYS A 659 -7.05 42.43 -13.43
C LYS A 659 -6.53 43.37 -12.33
N SER A 660 -7.29 43.46 -11.24
CA SER A 660 -6.90 44.22 -10.06
C SER A 660 -5.67 43.58 -9.38
N GLY A 661 -4.73 44.39 -8.90
CA GLY A 661 -3.54 43.89 -8.22
C GLY A 661 -2.40 44.90 -8.19
N MET A 662 -1.24 44.46 -7.72
CA MET A 662 0.00 45.23 -7.74
C MET A 662 0.68 45.08 -9.10
N TRP A 663 0.82 46.18 -9.82
CA TRP A 663 1.46 46.24 -11.13
C TRP A 663 2.82 46.94 -11.03
N SER A 664 3.81 46.42 -11.75
CA SER A 664 5.09 47.09 -11.99
C SER A 664 5.10 47.67 -13.39
N PHE A 665 5.31 48.97 -13.50
CA PHE A 665 5.37 49.71 -14.74
C PHE A 665 6.80 50.22 -14.97
N THR A 666 7.33 49.95 -16.15
CA THR A 666 8.68 50.37 -16.55
C THR A 666 8.60 51.19 -17.81
N TRP A 667 9.32 52.30 -17.84
CA TRP A 667 9.46 53.11 -19.04
C TRP A 667 10.92 53.43 -19.31
N ARG A 668 11.22 53.59 -20.59
CA ARG A 668 12.44 54.17 -21.09
C ARG A 668 12.09 55.09 -22.24
N ASN A 669 12.72 56.26 -22.31
CA ASN A 669 12.63 57.12 -23.48
C ASN A 669 13.99 57.69 -23.84
N LEU A 670 14.31 57.63 -25.13
CA LEU A 670 15.52 58.17 -25.72
C LEU A 670 15.25 59.52 -26.39
N LYS A 671 16.15 60.44 -26.17
CA LYS A 671 16.17 61.79 -26.73
C LYS A 671 16.52 61.84 -28.21
N ALA A 672 15.90 62.80 -28.91
CA ALA A 672 16.37 63.25 -30.22
C ALA A 672 17.44 64.36 -30.06
N GLY A 673 18.69 64.11 -30.47
CA GLY A 673 19.75 65.14 -30.59
C GLY A 673 20.56 65.47 -29.31
N THR A 674 21.43 66.47 -29.39
CA THR A 674 22.51 66.73 -28.40
C THR A 674 22.25 67.83 -27.38
N THR A 675 21.20 68.66 -27.49
CA THR A 675 20.94 69.81 -26.58
C THR A 675 20.28 69.41 -25.26
N ASN A 676 20.82 69.83 -24.10
CA ASN A 676 20.36 69.41 -22.75
C ASN A 676 18.85 69.60 -22.52
N PHE A 677 18.14 68.58 -22.04
CA PHE A 677 16.85 68.78 -21.36
C PHE A 677 17.17 69.42 -20.02
N THR A 678 16.77 70.67 -19.77
CA THR A 678 17.19 71.29 -18.51
C THR A 678 16.36 70.82 -17.30
N ALA A 679 15.25 70.09 -17.53
CA ALA A 679 14.59 69.24 -16.53
C ALA A 679 13.35 68.55 -17.13
N MET A 680 13.48 67.30 -17.58
CA MET A 680 12.37 66.44 -17.99
C MET A 680 12.21 65.30 -16.98
N THR A 681 10.96 65.00 -16.61
CA THR A 681 10.60 63.82 -15.81
C THR A 681 9.50 63.05 -16.52
N LEU A 682 9.45 61.74 -16.25
CA LEU A 682 8.35 60.89 -16.67
C LEU A 682 7.51 60.58 -15.44
N GLY A 683 6.25 60.25 -15.65
CA GLY A 683 5.37 59.86 -14.56
C GLY A 683 4.24 58.99 -15.04
N LEU A 684 3.62 58.30 -14.10
CA LEU A 684 2.47 57.44 -14.36
C LEU A 684 1.18 58.23 -14.12
N THR A 685 0.27 58.17 -15.08
CA THR A 685 -1.14 58.54 -14.90
C THR A 685 -2.00 57.30 -14.77
N ILE A 686 -3.02 57.39 -13.91
CA ILE A 686 -4.07 56.38 -13.80
C ILE A 686 -5.41 57.10 -13.88
N ASN A 687 -6.25 56.69 -14.82
CA ASN A 687 -7.53 57.32 -15.15
C ASN A 687 -7.38 58.82 -15.44
N GLY A 688 -6.30 59.20 -16.10
CA GLY A 688 -5.98 60.59 -16.45
C GLY A 688 -5.40 61.44 -15.30
N PHE A 689 -5.26 60.90 -14.09
CA PHE A 689 -4.67 61.61 -12.96
C PHE A 689 -3.23 61.17 -12.71
N SER A 690 -2.30 62.12 -12.58
CA SER A 690 -0.92 61.85 -12.20
C SER A 690 -0.84 61.19 -10.83
N LYS A 691 -0.14 60.04 -10.74
CA LYS A 691 0.00 59.27 -9.49
C LYS A 691 1.40 59.31 -8.92
N THR A 692 2.41 59.24 -9.78
CA THR A 692 3.81 59.31 -9.38
C THR A 692 4.64 59.96 -10.47
N ILE A 693 5.75 60.56 -10.07
CA ILE A 693 6.81 61.08 -10.95
C ILE A 693 8.03 60.21 -10.68
N GLY A 694 8.55 59.58 -11.72
CA GLY A 694 9.73 58.73 -11.68
C GLY A 694 10.53 58.88 -12.96
N GLY A 695 11.80 59.22 -12.84
CA GLY A 695 12.66 59.47 -13.98
C GLY A 695 14.06 59.76 -13.52
N SER A 696 14.89 58.70 -13.48
CA SER A 696 16.31 58.86 -13.29
C SER A 696 16.98 58.99 -14.64
N TRP A 697 17.78 60.04 -14.82
CA TRP A 697 18.71 60.13 -15.94
C TRP A 697 19.72 59.01 -15.79
N ARG A 698 19.74 58.06 -16.74
CA ARG A 698 20.80 57.06 -16.82
C ARG A 698 22.04 57.62 -17.47
N ASP A 699 21.85 58.50 -18.45
CA ASP A 699 22.87 59.20 -19.19
C ASP A 699 22.33 60.56 -19.70
N THR A 700 23.07 61.25 -20.55
CA THR A 700 22.70 62.58 -21.10
C THR A 700 21.55 62.55 -22.13
N THR A 701 21.07 61.36 -22.47
CA THR A 701 20.13 61.09 -23.57
C THR A 701 18.95 60.20 -23.18
N THR A 702 19.02 59.45 -22.08
CA THR A 702 18.03 58.44 -21.69
C THR A 702 17.43 58.72 -20.31
N VAL A 703 16.10 58.79 -20.25
CA VAL A 703 15.34 58.74 -18.99
C VAL A 703 14.64 57.39 -18.89
N GLN A 704 14.79 56.74 -17.74
CA GLN A 704 14.06 55.52 -17.44
C GLN A 704 13.78 55.41 -15.95
N ASP A 705 12.71 54.69 -15.63
CA ASP A 705 12.38 54.33 -14.26
C ASP A 705 11.42 53.14 -14.23
N THR A 706 11.26 52.58 -13.03
CA THR A 706 10.27 51.55 -12.74
C THR A 706 9.51 51.94 -11.48
N VAL A 707 8.18 51.91 -11.55
CA VAL A 707 7.31 52.18 -10.40
C VAL A 707 6.33 51.04 -10.20
N GLN A 708 5.91 50.86 -8.96
CA GLN A 708 4.91 49.87 -8.61
C GLN A 708 3.66 50.57 -8.09
N PHE A 709 2.49 50.14 -8.55
CA PHE A 709 1.22 50.75 -8.16
C PHE A 709 0.10 49.72 -8.15
N TYR A 710 -0.78 49.82 -7.15
CA TYR A 710 -1.99 49.01 -7.11
C TYR A 710 -3.04 49.58 -8.07
N CYS A 711 -3.46 48.77 -9.05
CA CYS A 711 -4.47 49.14 -10.03
C CYS A 711 -5.71 48.27 -9.88
N LYS A 712 -6.89 48.82 -10.16
CA LYS A 712 -8.15 48.07 -10.25
C LYS A 712 -8.43 47.68 -11.70
N LYS A 713 -9.14 46.57 -11.88
CA LYS A 713 -9.69 46.20 -13.19
C LYS A 713 -10.49 47.36 -13.78
N GLY A 714 -10.19 47.71 -15.04
CA GLY A 714 -10.79 48.82 -15.77
C GLY A 714 -10.07 50.17 -15.61
N ASP A 715 -9.07 50.27 -14.72
CA ASP A 715 -8.23 51.47 -14.66
C ASP A 715 -7.44 51.62 -15.97
N VAL A 716 -7.27 52.85 -16.44
CA VAL A 716 -6.48 53.16 -17.65
C VAL A 716 -5.16 53.79 -17.24
N VAL A 717 -4.04 53.14 -17.60
CA VAL A 717 -2.68 53.58 -17.25
C VAL A 717 -1.93 54.10 -18.47
N ASP A 718 -1.16 55.16 -18.26
CA ASP A 718 -0.38 55.82 -19.31
C ASP A 718 0.80 56.59 -18.71
N VAL A 719 1.82 56.83 -19.51
CA VAL A 719 2.97 57.66 -19.13
C VAL A 719 2.70 59.09 -19.55
N TYR A 720 3.09 60.05 -18.72
CA TYR A 720 3.18 61.44 -19.13
C TYR A 720 4.61 61.94 -19.01
N VAL A 721 4.94 62.90 -19.86
CA VAL A 721 6.17 63.68 -19.78
C VAL A 721 5.85 65.02 -19.12
N SER A 722 6.69 65.44 -18.18
CA SER A 722 6.65 66.76 -17.55
C SER A 722 7.98 67.46 -17.78
N ILE A 723 7.94 68.70 -18.26
CA ILE A 723 9.12 69.48 -18.61
C ILE A 723 9.06 70.79 -17.85
N LEU A 724 10.08 71.07 -17.05
CA LEU A 724 10.13 72.26 -16.21
C LEU A 724 10.52 73.52 -17.02
N VAL A 725 11.46 73.38 -17.96
CA VAL A 725 11.91 74.45 -18.86
C VAL A 725 12.31 73.87 -20.21
N GLY A 726 11.93 74.54 -21.30
CA GLY A 726 12.31 74.19 -22.67
C GLY A 726 11.36 73.20 -23.35
N THR A 727 11.87 72.49 -24.35
CA THR A 727 11.11 71.48 -25.09
C THR A 727 11.88 70.16 -25.18
N ALA A 728 11.15 69.06 -25.27
CA ALA A 728 11.71 67.73 -25.39
C ALA A 728 11.27 67.03 -26.68
N ASN A 729 12.21 66.42 -27.41
CA ASN A 729 11.91 65.53 -28.53
C ASN A 729 12.42 64.13 -28.18
N MET A 730 11.63 63.11 -28.49
CA MET A 730 11.99 61.70 -28.23
C MET A 730 11.94 60.89 -29.53
N ILE A 731 12.74 59.83 -29.60
CA ILE A 731 12.87 58.94 -30.77
C ILE A 731 12.64 57.47 -30.40
N GLY A 732 12.23 56.67 -31.37
CA GLY A 732 12.11 55.22 -31.29
C GLY A 732 13.17 54.49 -32.13
N ASP A 733 12.99 53.18 -32.25
CA ASP A 733 13.74 52.31 -33.17
C ASP A 733 12.95 51.03 -33.46
N SER A 734 13.31 50.33 -34.54
CA SER A 734 12.63 49.12 -34.99
C SER A 734 12.78 47.91 -34.07
N ALA A 735 13.71 47.93 -33.12
CA ALA A 735 13.85 46.89 -32.10
C ALA A 735 13.15 47.26 -30.77
N GLY A 736 12.54 48.45 -30.67
CA GLY A 736 11.83 48.91 -29.48
C GLY A 736 12.72 49.05 -28.24
N ILE A 737 14.00 49.36 -28.42
CA ILE A 737 15.00 49.47 -27.33
C ILE A 737 15.09 50.89 -26.77
N SER A 738 14.94 51.90 -27.63
CA SER A 738 15.20 53.31 -27.36
C SER A 738 14.11 53.94 -26.52
N SER A 739 12.85 53.73 -26.92
CA SER A 739 11.69 54.26 -26.21
C SER A 739 10.57 53.22 -26.11
N TYR A 740 10.26 52.80 -24.89
CA TYR A 740 9.22 51.82 -24.60
C TYR A 740 8.52 52.09 -23.27
N PHE A 741 7.33 51.53 -23.15
CA PHE A 741 6.57 51.44 -21.92
C PHE A 741 6.03 50.02 -21.75
N SER A 742 6.24 49.44 -20.59
CA SER A 742 5.78 48.10 -20.25
C SER A 742 5.18 48.04 -18.87
N GLY A 743 4.32 47.05 -18.66
CA GLY A 743 3.72 46.77 -17.37
C GLY A 743 3.55 45.27 -17.16
N ALA A 744 3.72 44.81 -15.92
CA ALA A 744 3.47 43.43 -15.53
C ALA A 744 2.80 43.37 -14.14
N LEU A 745 1.79 42.52 -14.00
CA LEU A 745 1.16 42.18 -12.74
C LEU A 745 2.15 41.36 -11.90
N MET A 746 2.51 41.86 -10.72
CA MET A 746 3.45 41.18 -9.82
C MET A 746 2.75 40.29 -8.79
N SER A 747 1.58 40.73 -8.31
CA SER A 747 0.70 39.94 -7.46
C SER A 747 -0.73 40.40 -7.66
N GLY A 748 -1.67 39.47 -7.77
CA GLY A 748 -3.08 39.78 -8.02
C GLY A 748 -4.01 38.74 -7.45
#